data_AF-A0A2W5SZK2-F1
#
_entry.id   AF-A0A2W5SZK2-F1
#
_cell.length_a   1.000
_cell.length_b   1.000
_cell.length_c   1.000
_cell.angle_alpha   90.00
_cell.angle_beta   90.00
_cell.angle_gamma   90.00
#
_symmetry.space_group_name_H-M   'P 1'
#
loop_
_entity.id
_entity.type
_entity.pdbx_description
1 polymer ?
#
loop_
_entity_poly.entity_id
_entity_poly.type
_entity_poly.pdbx_seq_one_letter_code
_entity_poly.pdbx_strand_id
1 'polypeptide(L)'
;MKQLTPVAIVFAGALSACGPTVKTCSTVADCDANQVCVMGECRGGITGNGGGAGTTGGGVGTSGGGAATGGGTGATGGGTGFGGGTGIDPDAGLEIPDAGINPNYDGGCGPPMPGNPTILRRCAPATDSECSGGTDVALTNGGVPGSRHNGVTGNGYDDDCDGLVDEGCGCPGNGVTKDCYLVPASQVSEISGLPVGWCTNNAKGSLDCSGGEIPFWSGVCRGAQPPQLIDSCAAGDFNCDGLSGNNAAEGCMCTNAVTCPTASITTAPYPPPNAIPAVDGNQWIGDVAARSRASNWTWTVVGGDCDNVLPNPTFAIYNGTNSTTATRIGSRTGVRLDATQMPARYVTQANGSTIGLRASTGNGTSGGQIFPAFGLSGDYIVQGEFTLDGKQYACTQKVQVRAPGVRAELCWDTVGGLPFGQTDGNDIDLHFARLQGLNCANQGWVETCKNPDNSLQDCHYLPSSGCASGGDPKWGYAASPTSACLGWSSKRTDNCNNPRLDRDNVRCDRTITNPTDMNFCGPENINLDNPNNGDRFVVGVNHYGNSRGTPNARPHVNLYCNGERVLSVGYNPATGQTSFPLLNTAGAMSSGDFWTVATIKTNVSGGAITSCDITPIPSRVADIVRDGPANMGGTGNGICVDHGYSSKRFAENAGQGVASGSQPMSANQWCKH
;
A
#
# COMPACT_ATOMS: atom_id res chain seq x y z
N MET A 1 57.16 -2.93 -17.93
CA MET A 1 56.90 -3.15 -19.38
C MET A 1 56.25 -4.52 -19.55
N LYS A 2 54.92 -4.57 -19.62
CA LYS A 2 54.14 -5.78 -19.92
C LYS A 2 53.37 -5.49 -21.21
N GLN A 3 53.58 -6.33 -22.22
CA GLN A 3 52.96 -6.21 -23.55
C GLN A 3 51.47 -6.55 -23.47
N LEU A 4 50.63 -5.70 -24.08
CA LEU A 4 49.22 -5.95 -24.34
C LEU A 4 49.07 -6.41 -25.78
N THR A 5 48.43 -7.57 -25.97
CA THR A 5 48.03 -8.12 -27.26
C THR A 5 46.58 -7.72 -27.54
N PRO A 6 46.23 -7.16 -28.72
CA PRO A 6 44.84 -6.86 -29.04
C PRO A 6 44.13 -8.09 -29.61
N VAL A 7 42.98 -8.42 -29.03
CA VAL A 7 42.02 -9.40 -29.57
C VAL A 7 41.04 -8.64 -30.46
N ALA A 8 41.00 -9.00 -31.75
CA ALA A 8 40.02 -8.51 -32.70
C ALA A 8 38.71 -9.29 -32.56
N ILE A 9 37.62 -8.59 -32.24
CA ILE A 9 36.26 -9.14 -32.22
C ILE A 9 35.58 -8.79 -33.55
N VAL A 10 35.18 -9.81 -34.30
CA VAL A 10 34.39 -9.68 -35.52
C VAL A 10 32.90 -9.72 -35.15
N PHE A 11 32.19 -8.62 -35.37
CA PHE A 11 30.72 -8.57 -35.28
C PHE A 11 30.09 -8.99 -36.62
N ALA A 12 29.33 -10.08 -36.61
CA ALA A 12 28.43 -10.45 -37.69
C ALA A 12 27.07 -9.76 -37.43
N GLY A 13 26.70 -8.81 -38.28
CA GLY A 13 25.41 -8.11 -38.22
C GLY A 13 24.28 -8.97 -38.78
N ALA A 14 23.29 -9.28 -37.94
CA ALA A 14 22.01 -9.81 -38.37
C ALA A 14 21.05 -8.64 -38.66
N LEU A 15 20.58 -8.53 -39.90
CA LEU A 15 19.54 -7.59 -40.32
C LEU A 15 18.18 -8.05 -39.78
N SER A 16 17.67 -7.38 -38.74
CA SER A 16 16.27 -7.53 -38.33
C SER A 16 15.38 -6.67 -39.23
N ALA A 17 14.38 -7.29 -39.86
CA ALA A 17 13.34 -6.56 -40.58
C ALA A 17 12.52 -5.73 -39.58
N CYS A 18 12.59 -4.41 -39.68
CA CYS A 18 11.73 -3.50 -38.93
C CYS A 18 10.27 -3.71 -39.36
N GLY A 19 9.38 -3.99 -38.40
CA GLY A 19 7.94 -3.89 -38.62
C GLY A 19 7.54 -2.44 -38.95
N PRO A 20 6.32 -2.22 -39.48
CA PRO A 20 5.85 -0.88 -39.82
C PRO A 20 5.87 0.02 -38.57
N THR A 21 6.46 1.20 -38.70
CA THR A 21 6.41 2.26 -37.68
C THR A 21 4.97 2.67 -37.44
N VAL A 22 4.51 2.51 -36.20
CA VAL A 22 3.18 2.97 -35.75
C VAL A 22 3.24 4.50 -35.59
N LYS A 23 2.28 5.21 -36.17
CA LYS A 23 2.17 6.67 -36.12
C LYS A 23 1.62 7.08 -34.75
N THR A 24 2.33 7.93 -34.02
CA THR A 24 1.88 8.48 -32.73
C THR A 24 0.91 9.64 -32.93
N CYS A 25 -0.01 9.86 -31.99
CA CYS A 25 -1.03 10.92 -32.06
C CYS A 25 -1.36 11.48 -30.67
N SER A 26 -1.82 12.74 -30.62
CA SER A 26 -2.47 13.33 -29.43
C SER A 26 -3.95 13.58 -29.66
N THR A 27 -4.37 13.67 -30.94
CA THR A 27 -5.77 13.83 -31.35
C THR A 27 -6.07 12.99 -32.60
N VAL A 28 -7.36 12.84 -32.94
CA VAL A 28 -7.77 12.12 -34.15
C VAL A 28 -7.26 12.76 -35.45
N ALA A 29 -6.94 14.06 -35.41
CA ALA A 29 -6.44 14.81 -36.57
C ALA A 29 -5.00 14.43 -36.96
N ASP A 30 -4.25 13.82 -36.04
CA ASP A 30 -2.89 13.35 -36.29
C ASP A 30 -2.85 12.03 -37.07
N CYS A 31 -4.00 11.35 -37.19
CA CYS A 31 -4.14 10.04 -37.81
C CYS A 31 -4.56 10.12 -39.28
N ASP A 32 -4.25 9.08 -40.04
CA ASP A 32 -4.65 9.03 -41.46
C ASP A 32 -6.17 8.82 -41.59
N ALA A 33 -6.72 9.09 -42.77
CA ALA A 33 -8.15 8.90 -43.01
C ALA A 33 -8.58 7.45 -42.69
N ASN A 34 -9.64 7.32 -41.90
CA ASN A 34 -10.16 6.05 -41.34
C ASN A 34 -9.30 5.44 -40.21
N GLN A 35 -8.49 6.23 -39.51
CA GLN A 35 -7.86 5.85 -38.25
C GLN A 35 -8.39 6.69 -37.09
N VAL A 36 -8.30 6.16 -35.87
CA VAL A 36 -8.60 6.85 -34.62
C VAL A 36 -7.38 6.85 -33.70
N CYS A 37 -7.19 7.93 -32.96
CA CYS A 37 -6.12 8.01 -31.97
C CYS A 37 -6.53 7.25 -30.71
N VAL A 38 -5.79 6.19 -30.38
CA VAL A 38 -6.06 5.35 -29.20
C VAL A 38 -4.76 5.19 -28.44
N MET A 39 -4.70 5.71 -27.22
CA MET A 39 -3.54 5.61 -26.32
C MET A 39 -2.23 6.11 -26.94
N GLY A 40 -2.30 7.22 -27.69
CA GLY A 40 -1.12 7.81 -28.30
C GLY A 40 -0.72 7.20 -29.65
N GLU A 41 -1.49 6.25 -30.20
CA GLU A 41 -1.21 5.57 -31.47
C GLU A 41 -2.41 5.61 -32.43
N CYS A 42 -2.16 5.81 -33.72
CA CYS A 42 -3.20 5.76 -34.75
C CYS A 42 -3.55 4.31 -35.12
N ARG A 43 -4.82 3.93 -34.93
CA ARG A 43 -5.33 2.58 -35.23
C ARG A 43 -6.46 2.63 -36.25
N GLY A 44 -6.56 1.63 -37.12
CA GLY A 44 -7.63 1.53 -38.11
C GLY A 44 -9.01 1.53 -37.46
N GLY A 45 -9.91 2.39 -37.92
CA GLY A 45 -11.29 2.49 -37.46
C GLY A 45 -12.08 1.23 -37.82
N ILE A 46 -12.83 0.70 -36.86
CA ILE A 46 -13.70 -0.47 -37.06
C ILE A 46 -14.85 -0.06 -37.98
N THR A 47 -14.83 -0.47 -39.24
CA THR A 47 -15.98 -0.37 -40.15
C THR A 47 -17.02 -1.40 -39.72
N GLY A 48 -18.09 -0.93 -39.08
CA GLY A 48 -19.25 -1.77 -38.73
C GLY A 48 -19.96 -2.26 -39.99
N ASN A 49 -19.92 -3.57 -40.22
CA ASN A 49 -20.79 -4.24 -41.18
C ASN A 49 -22.21 -4.34 -40.59
N GLY A 50 -23.17 -3.66 -41.22
CA GLY A 50 -24.59 -3.82 -40.93
C GLY A 50 -25.22 -5.03 -41.63
N GLY A 51 -26.29 -5.56 -41.06
CA GLY A 51 -27.22 -6.47 -41.74
C GLY A 51 -28.26 -7.09 -40.81
N GLY A 52 -29.55 -6.81 -41.07
CA GLY A 52 -30.66 -7.63 -40.57
C GLY A 52 -31.93 -6.87 -40.16
N ALA A 53 -32.74 -6.47 -41.14
CA ALA A 53 -34.10 -5.97 -40.93
C ALA A 53 -35.07 -7.12 -40.57
N GLY A 54 -35.96 -6.91 -39.60
CA GLY A 54 -36.98 -7.87 -39.19
C GLY A 54 -38.15 -7.25 -38.40
N THR A 55 -39.14 -6.78 -39.16
CA THR A 55 -40.59 -6.73 -38.90
C THR A 55 -41.16 -6.50 -37.48
N THR A 56 -41.87 -5.37 -37.40
CA THR A 56 -43.09 -5.03 -36.65
C THR A 56 -43.93 -6.19 -36.08
N GLY A 57 -44.29 -6.09 -34.80
CA GLY A 57 -45.37 -6.88 -34.18
C GLY A 57 -45.80 -6.24 -32.86
N GLY A 58 -46.95 -5.56 -32.88
CA GLY A 58 -47.50 -4.84 -31.72
C GLY A 58 -48.15 -5.76 -30.68
N GLY A 59 -48.23 -5.27 -29.45
CA GLY A 59 -48.96 -5.89 -28.35
C GLY A 59 -49.22 -4.88 -27.24
N VAL A 60 -50.40 -4.27 -27.27
CA VAL A 60 -50.97 -3.43 -26.22
C VAL A 60 -51.63 -4.35 -25.18
N GLY A 61 -51.36 -4.12 -23.89
CA GLY A 61 -52.14 -4.69 -22.78
C GLY A 61 -51.92 -3.83 -21.52
N THR A 62 -52.73 -2.79 -21.33
CA THR A 62 -53.89 -2.71 -20.41
C THR A 62 -53.59 -2.98 -18.93
N SER A 63 -53.73 -1.88 -18.19
CA SER A 63 -53.81 -1.69 -16.75
C SER A 63 -54.96 -2.43 -16.04
N GLY A 64 -54.71 -2.79 -14.78
CA GLY A 64 -55.66 -3.09 -13.69
C GLY A 64 -54.86 -3.69 -12.53
N GLY A 65 -54.80 -3.17 -11.30
CA GLY A 65 -55.84 -2.53 -10.50
C GLY A 65 -56.26 -3.54 -9.42
N GLY A 66 -55.77 -3.39 -8.18
CA GLY A 66 -56.13 -4.29 -7.08
C GLY A 66 -55.50 -3.86 -5.74
N ALA A 67 -56.25 -3.08 -4.97
CA ALA A 67 -55.92 -2.60 -3.64
C ALA A 67 -56.04 -3.70 -2.58
N ALA A 68 -55.24 -3.60 -1.51
CA ALA A 68 -55.57 -4.15 -0.20
C ALA A 68 -55.17 -3.14 0.89
N THR A 69 -56.19 -2.60 1.53
CA THR A 69 -56.18 -1.75 2.71
C THR A 69 -56.03 -2.56 4.00
N GLY A 70 -55.21 -2.05 4.92
CA GLY A 70 -55.23 -2.32 6.37
C GLY A 70 -54.13 -1.46 6.98
N GLY A 71 -54.36 -0.46 7.84
CA GLY A 71 -55.37 -0.35 8.89
C GLY A 71 -54.62 -0.43 10.23
N GLY A 72 -54.17 0.71 10.75
CA GLY A 72 -53.43 0.78 12.02
C GLY A 72 -53.21 2.21 12.49
N THR A 73 -54.14 2.69 13.31
CA THR A 73 -54.15 3.99 13.99
C THR A 73 -53.42 3.95 15.34
N GLY A 74 -52.81 5.09 15.72
CA GLY A 74 -52.38 5.43 17.09
C GLY A 74 -50.88 5.75 17.14
N ALA A 75 -50.38 6.83 17.73
CA ALA A 75 -50.98 7.83 18.60
C ALA A 75 -50.21 9.16 18.49
N THR A 76 -50.94 10.24 18.77
CA THR A 76 -50.49 11.62 18.89
C THR A 76 -49.74 11.90 20.19
N GLY A 77 -48.61 12.58 20.08
CA GLY A 77 -47.99 13.45 21.09
C GLY A 77 -46.91 14.26 20.36
N GLY A 78 -46.95 15.59 20.23
CA GLY A 78 -47.39 16.60 21.18
C GLY A 78 -46.14 17.15 21.90
N GLY A 79 -45.33 17.96 21.20
CA GLY A 79 -44.12 18.56 21.75
C GLY A 79 -43.61 19.71 20.90
N THR A 80 -44.00 20.93 21.26
CA THR A 80 -43.48 22.21 20.78
C THR A 80 -42.09 22.48 21.39
N GLY A 81 -41.12 22.94 20.60
CA GLY A 81 -39.85 23.44 21.15
C GLY A 81 -38.87 23.92 20.09
N PHE A 82 -38.57 25.22 20.12
CA PHE A 82 -37.66 25.98 19.28
C PHE A 82 -36.20 25.47 19.30
N GLY A 83 -35.46 25.74 18.23
CA GLY A 83 -34.00 25.82 18.26
C GLY A 83 -33.37 25.61 16.88
N GLY A 84 -33.00 26.70 16.21
CA GLY A 84 -32.25 26.65 14.96
C GLY A 84 -30.91 25.94 15.14
N GLY A 85 -30.68 24.92 14.32
CA GLY A 85 -29.37 24.31 14.12
C GLY A 85 -28.94 24.60 12.69
N THR A 86 -27.91 25.43 12.54
CA THR A 86 -27.12 25.49 11.32
C THR A 86 -26.61 24.09 11.03
N GLY A 87 -26.98 23.52 9.88
CA GLY A 87 -26.43 22.27 9.40
C GLY A 87 -24.91 22.41 9.33
N ILE A 88 -24.22 21.63 10.15
CA ILE A 88 -22.79 21.39 9.98
C ILE A 88 -22.71 20.35 8.87
N ASP A 89 -22.26 20.80 7.72
CA ASP A 89 -21.86 19.96 6.61
C ASP A 89 -20.65 19.11 7.06
N PRO A 90 -20.72 17.77 7.03
CA PRO A 90 -19.58 16.92 7.32
C PRO A 90 -18.46 16.99 6.27
N ASP A 91 -18.67 17.68 5.14
CA ASP A 91 -17.73 17.79 4.01
C ASP A 91 -17.14 19.21 3.83
N ALA A 92 -17.19 20.06 4.87
CA ALA A 92 -16.46 21.33 4.84
C ALA A 92 -14.95 21.06 4.92
N GLY A 93 -14.33 20.92 3.75
CA GLY A 93 -12.88 20.94 3.56
C GLY A 93 -12.26 22.07 4.37
N LEU A 94 -11.29 21.70 5.19
CA LEU A 94 -10.57 22.61 6.05
C LEU A 94 -9.67 23.46 5.14
N GLU A 95 -10.07 24.70 4.85
CA GLU A 95 -9.13 25.70 4.35
C GLU A 95 -8.01 25.83 5.40
N ILE A 96 -6.87 25.19 5.15
CA ILE A 96 -5.63 25.53 5.84
C ILE A 96 -5.36 26.96 5.40
N PRO A 97 -5.40 27.96 6.30
CA PRO A 97 -4.97 29.29 5.92
C PRO A 97 -3.53 29.12 5.47
N ASP A 98 -3.26 29.40 4.19
CA ASP A 98 -1.92 29.66 3.70
C ASP A 98 -1.31 30.59 4.75
N ALA A 99 -0.38 30.04 5.54
CA ALA A 99 0.23 30.73 6.66
C ALA A 99 1.16 31.76 6.03
N GLY A 100 0.55 32.82 5.48
CA GLY A 100 1.10 33.70 4.49
C GLY A 100 2.46 34.15 4.97
N ILE A 101 3.49 33.51 4.41
CA ILE A 101 4.86 33.94 4.62
C ILE A 101 4.89 35.31 3.95
N ASN A 102 5.13 36.36 4.74
CA ASN A 102 5.29 37.70 4.22
C ASN A 102 6.28 37.62 3.04
N PRO A 103 5.90 38.01 1.81
CA PRO A 103 6.76 37.87 0.63
C PRO A 103 8.04 38.72 0.72
N ASN A 104 8.14 39.59 1.74
CA ASN A 104 9.32 40.36 2.08
C ASN A 104 10.12 39.80 3.28
N TYR A 105 9.77 38.62 3.81
CA TYR A 105 10.56 37.97 4.85
C TYR A 105 11.72 37.24 4.18
N ASP A 106 12.87 37.91 4.04
CA ASP A 106 14.10 37.37 3.43
C ASP A 106 14.79 36.29 4.28
N GLY A 107 14.17 35.88 5.38
CA GLY A 107 14.67 34.82 6.22
C GLY A 107 16.03 35.09 6.85
N GLY A 108 16.60 36.30 6.83
CA GLY A 108 17.78 36.70 7.64
C GLY A 108 19.04 35.82 7.57
N CYS A 109 19.09 34.78 6.72
CA CYS A 109 20.17 33.79 6.64
C CYS A 109 21.26 34.28 5.69
N GLY A 110 21.71 35.52 5.91
CA GLY A 110 22.42 36.26 4.88
C GLY A 110 21.58 36.40 3.60
N PRO A 111 22.07 37.12 2.58
CA PRO A 111 21.50 36.98 1.26
C PRO A 111 21.56 35.50 0.87
N PRO A 112 20.52 34.93 0.21
CA PRO A 112 20.64 33.62 -0.40
C PRO A 112 21.96 33.59 -1.13
N MET A 113 22.86 32.66 -0.77
CA MET A 113 24.15 32.58 -1.44
C MET A 113 23.84 32.53 -2.95
N PRO A 114 24.50 33.37 -3.78
CA PRO A 114 24.22 33.41 -5.20
C PRO A 114 24.24 32.00 -5.79
N GLY A 115 23.06 31.47 -6.15
CA GLY A 115 22.90 30.13 -6.70
C GLY A 115 22.05 29.13 -5.91
N ASN A 116 21.56 29.44 -4.70
CA ASN A 116 20.58 28.57 -4.02
C ASN A 116 19.17 29.15 -4.16
N PRO A 117 18.30 28.60 -5.04
CA PRO A 117 16.91 29.04 -5.10
C PRO A 117 16.22 28.63 -3.79
N THR A 118 15.61 29.59 -3.10
CA THR A 118 14.64 29.27 -2.05
C THR A 118 13.44 28.63 -2.73
N ILE A 119 13.25 27.33 -2.51
CA ILE A 119 12.13 26.60 -3.07
C ILE A 119 10.92 26.89 -2.17
N LEU A 120 10.06 27.80 -2.60
CA LEU A 120 8.88 28.15 -1.80
C LEU A 120 7.81 27.06 -1.95
N ARG A 121 7.29 26.59 -0.81
CA ARG A 121 6.05 25.81 -0.78
C ARG A 121 4.93 26.63 -1.39
N ARG A 122 4.38 26.18 -2.52
CA ARG A 122 3.21 26.76 -3.17
C ARG A 122 2.17 25.68 -3.28
N CYS A 123 1.24 25.71 -2.33
CA CYS A 123 0.07 24.85 -2.33
C CYS A 123 -0.97 25.45 -3.28
N ALA A 124 -1.54 24.62 -4.15
CA ALA A 124 -2.77 24.96 -4.84
C ALA A 124 -3.92 25.12 -3.82
N PRO A 125 -5.04 25.76 -4.20
CA PRO A 125 -6.26 25.70 -3.41
C PRO A 125 -6.69 24.24 -3.24
N ALA A 126 -7.11 23.86 -2.03
CA ALA A 126 -7.63 22.52 -1.75
C ALA A 126 -8.74 22.13 -2.73
N THR A 127 -8.65 20.93 -3.28
CA THR A 127 -9.63 20.37 -4.21
C THR A 127 -10.07 18.98 -3.78
N ASP A 128 -11.22 18.54 -4.27
CA ASP A 128 -11.63 17.12 -4.21
C ASP A 128 -11.09 16.31 -5.40
N SER A 129 -10.43 17.00 -6.35
CA SER A 129 -9.82 16.41 -7.52
C SER A 129 -8.68 17.28 -8.06
N GLU A 130 -7.45 16.83 -7.79
CA GLU A 130 -6.22 17.48 -8.25
C GLU A 130 -6.04 17.44 -9.78
N CYS A 131 -6.77 16.57 -10.46
CA CYS A 131 -6.79 16.43 -11.91
C CYS A 131 -7.84 17.30 -12.62
N SER A 132 -8.58 18.15 -11.90
CA SER A 132 -9.62 19.04 -12.46
C SER A 132 -9.06 20.24 -13.26
N GLY A 133 -7.74 20.32 -13.47
CA GLY A 133 -7.05 21.41 -14.17
C GLY A 133 -6.90 22.69 -13.34
N GLY A 134 -7.69 22.87 -12.28
CA GLY A 134 -7.56 24.00 -11.35
C GLY A 134 -6.20 24.03 -10.64
N THR A 135 -5.77 22.87 -10.14
CA THR A 135 -4.44 22.66 -9.52
C THR A 135 -3.32 22.97 -10.51
N ASP A 136 -3.42 22.48 -11.75
CA ASP A 136 -2.43 22.75 -12.81
C ASP A 136 -2.29 24.25 -13.13
N VAL A 137 -3.39 25.00 -13.11
CA VAL A 137 -3.37 26.46 -13.29
C VAL A 137 -2.64 27.13 -12.12
N ALA A 138 -2.89 26.71 -10.88
CA ALA A 138 -2.19 27.23 -9.70
C ALA A 138 -0.68 26.93 -9.77
N LEU A 139 -0.30 25.70 -10.12
CA LEU A 139 1.09 25.29 -10.32
C LEU A 139 1.77 26.08 -11.45
N THR A 140 1.08 26.29 -12.57
CA THR A 140 1.56 27.11 -13.70
C THR A 140 1.85 28.54 -13.27
N ASN A 141 0.91 29.16 -12.57
CA ASN A 141 1.10 30.50 -12.00
C ASN A 141 2.23 30.52 -10.96
N GLY A 142 2.43 29.39 -10.29
CA GLY A 142 3.55 29.10 -9.40
C GLY A 142 4.90 28.87 -10.09
N GLY A 143 4.97 28.87 -11.43
CA GLY A 143 6.21 28.64 -12.18
C GLY A 143 6.62 27.17 -12.29
N VAL A 144 5.76 26.23 -11.91
CA VAL A 144 6.03 24.80 -12.01
C VAL A 144 5.93 24.37 -13.48
N PRO A 145 6.96 23.69 -14.05
CA PRO A 145 6.93 23.23 -15.43
C PRO A 145 5.75 22.28 -15.70
N GLY A 146 5.13 22.39 -16.89
CA GLY A 146 3.96 21.58 -17.24
C GLY A 146 4.18 20.07 -17.26
N SER A 147 5.43 19.61 -17.31
CA SER A 147 5.77 18.19 -17.13
C SER A 147 5.52 17.66 -15.71
N ARG A 148 5.22 18.54 -14.75
CA ARG A 148 4.93 18.22 -13.34
C ARG A 148 3.50 18.58 -12.95
N HIS A 149 2.65 18.89 -13.92
CA HIS A 149 1.23 19.06 -13.68
C HIS A 149 0.57 17.68 -13.48
N ASN A 150 -0.54 17.64 -12.77
CA ASN A 150 -1.27 16.41 -12.49
C ASN A 150 -1.75 15.74 -13.76
N GLY A 151 -2.16 16.53 -14.75
CA GLY A 151 -2.75 16.00 -15.97
C GLY A 151 -3.96 15.11 -15.63
N VAL A 152 -4.10 13.98 -16.31
CA VAL A 152 -5.22 13.04 -16.05
C VAL A 152 -4.85 11.94 -15.06
N THR A 153 -3.56 11.65 -14.91
CA THR A 153 -3.07 10.50 -14.14
C THR A 153 -2.45 10.85 -12.80
N GLY A 154 -2.47 12.13 -12.44
CA GLY A 154 -1.73 12.66 -11.30
C GLY A 154 -0.21 12.68 -11.54
N ASN A 155 0.49 13.55 -10.83
CA ASN A 155 1.95 13.69 -10.87
C ASN A 155 2.66 12.97 -9.70
N GLY A 156 1.93 12.49 -8.69
CA GLY A 156 2.50 11.86 -7.48
C GLY A 156 2.84 12.82 -6.35
N TYR A 157 2.34 14.06 -6.36
CA TYR A 157 2.61 15.11 -5.39
C TYR A 157 1.32 15.61 -4.72
N ASP A 158 1.42 16.00 -3.47
CA ASP A 158 0.36 16.66 -2.68
C ASP A 158 0.37 18.15 -3.04
N ASP A 159 -0.22 18.49 -4.18
CA ASP A 159 -0.10 19.81 -4.79
C ASP A 159 -0.90 20.88 -4.07
N ASP A 160 -2.01 20.50 -3.43
CA ASP A 160 -2.83 21.40 -2.63
C ASP A 160 -2.55 21.35 -1.12
N CYS A 161 -1.62 20.48 -0.69
CA CYS A 161 -1.11 20.39 0.67
C CYS A 161 -2.14 19.92 1.71
N ASP A 162 -3.20 19.25 1.29
CA ASP A 162 -4.25 18.75 2.17
C ASP A 162 -3.88 17.40 2.85
N GLY A 163 -2.76 16.80 2.42
CA GLY A 163 -2.26 15.52 2.91
C GLY A 163 -2.75 14.31 2.12
N LEU A 164 -3.44 14.54 1.01
CA LEU A 164 -3.76 13.59 -0.04
C LEU A 164 -2.86 13.85 -1.25
N VAL A 165 -2.84 12.90 -2.19
CA VAL A 165 -1.99 12.94 -3.38
C VAL A 165 -2.80 12.41 -4.53
N ASP A 166 -2.93 13.22 -5.58
CA ASP A 166 -3.61 12.91 -6.83
C ASP A 166 -5.06 12.40 -6.64
N GLU A 167 -5.78 12.85 -5.62
CA GLU A 167 -7.15 12.43 -5.41
C GLU A 167 -8.04 12.80 -6.62
N GLY A 168 -8.95 11.89 -6.95
CA GLY A 168 -9.80 12.00 -8.14
C GLY A 168 -9.08 11.83 -9.47
N CYS A 169 -7.75 11.73 -9.50
CA CYS A 169 -7.00 11.43 -10.72
C CYS A 169 -7.15 9.97 -11.14
N GLY A 170 -7.28 9.72 -12.44
CA GLY A 170 -7.36 8.37 -12.97
C GLY A 170 -6.04 7.61 -12.81
N CYS A 171 -6.08 6.30 -12.66
CA CYS A 171 -4.87 5.49 -12.56
C CYS A 171 -4.90 4.26 -13.47
N PRO A 172 -3.75 3.60 -13.75
CA PRO A 172 -3.67 2.57 -14.79
C PRO A 172 -4.51 1.31 -14.53
N GLY A 173 -4.95 1.08 -13.29
CA GLY A 173 -5.78 -0.05 -12.90
C GLY A 173 -5.62 -0.39 -11.42
N ASN A 174 -6.66 -0.94 -10.81
CA ASN A 174 -6.68 -1.23 -9.37
C ASN A 174 -5.47 -2.06 -8.90
N GLY A 175 -4.99 -1.71 -7.72
CA GLY A 175 -3.83 -2.32 -7.09
C GLY A 175 -2.48 -1.83 -7.62
N VAL A 176 -2.41 -1.14 -8.77
CA VAL A 176 -1.18 -0.47 -9.19
C VAL A 176 -0.77 0.54 -8.13
N THR A 177 0.50 0.54 -7.74
CA THR A 177 1.04 1.56 -6.86
C THR A 177 1.96 2.49 -7.64
N LYS A 178 2.06 3.75 -7.22
CA LYS A 178 3.15 4.64 -7.61
C LYS A 178 3.81 5.26 -6.38
N ASP A 179 5.02 5.77 -6.59
CA ASP A 179 5.64 6.66 -5.63
C ASP A 179 4.76 7.91 -5.48
N CYS A 180 4.60 8.35 -4.25
CA CYS A 180 3.90 9.59 -3.92
C CYS A 180 4.73 10.41 -2.95
N TYR A 181 4.47 11.71 -2.89
CA TYR A 181 5.17 12.64 -2.03
C TYR A 181 4.18 13.60 -1.39
N LEU A 182 4.17 13.69 -0.06
CA LEU A 182 3.33 14.64 0.69
C LEU A 182 3.83 16.10 0.61
N VAL A 183 4.43 16.47 -0.52
CA VAL A 183 4.86 17.84 -0.81
C VAL A 183 4.34 18.21 -2.18
N PRO A 184 4.07 19.49 -2.46
CA PRO A 184 3.63 19.90 -3.78
C PRO A 184 4.77 19.80 -4.80
N ALA A 185 4.44 19.67 -6.08
CA ALA A 185 5.41 19.65 -7.19
C ALA A 185 6.23 20.95 -7.32
N SER A 186 5.81 22.01 -6.62
CA SER A 186 6.59 23.23 -6.43
C SER A 186 7.83 23.04 -5.55
N GLN A 187 7.88 21.99 -4.72
CA GLN A 187 8.94 21.72 -3.74
C GLN A 187 9.99 20.68 -4.16
N VAL A 188 10.24 20.58 -5.46
CA VAL A 188 11.16 19.57 -6.00
C VAL A 188 12.30 20.22 -6.79
N SER A 189 13.48 19.58 -6.75
CA SER A 189 14.64 20.02 -7.51
C SER A 189 14.34 20.01 -9.02
N GLU A 190 14.72 21.07 -9.73
CA GLU A 190 14.61 21.13 -11.20
C GLU A 190 15.35 20.00 -11.91
N ILE A 191 16.47 19.54 -11.34
CA ILE A 191 17.37 18.57 -11.97
C ILE A 191 16.90 17.14 -11.73
N SER A 192 16.60 16.77 -10.48
CA SER A 192 16.20 15.39 -10.15
C SER A 192 14.71 15.15 -10.33
N GLY A 193 13.89 16.20 -10.27
CA GLY A 193 12.44 16.07 -10.21
C GLY A 193 11.96 15.37 -8.93
N LEU A 194 12.78 15.37 -7.86
CA LEU A 194 12.45 14.81 -6.55
C LEU A 194 12.41 15.92 -5.50
N PRO A 195 11.65 15.75 -4.40
CA PRO A 195 11.70 16.66 -3.26
C PRO A 195 13.13 16.86 -2.77
N VAL A 196 13.39 18.04 -2.22
CA VAL A 196 14.68 18.39 -1.62
C VAL A 196 14.74 18.02 -0.13
N GLY A 197 15.96 18.00 0.42
CA GLY A 197 16.14 17.93 1.87
C GLY A 197 15.65 16.64 2.53
N TRP A 198 15.01 16.77 3.69
CA TRP A 198 14.39 15.68 4.44
C TRP A 198 13.30 14.96 3.63
N CYS A 199 12.64 15.71 2.75
CA CYS A 199 11.44 15.30 2.05
C CYS A 199 11.73 14.27 0.95
N THR A 200 12.95 14.22 0.42
CA THR A 200 13.37 13.23 -0.58
C THR A 200 13.05 11.80 -0.13
N ASN A 201 13.24 11.50 1.16
CA ASN A 201 13.05 10.15 1.70
C ASN A 201 11.85 10.04 2.64
N ASN A 202 11.56 11.08 3.42
CA ASN A 202 10.55 10.99 4.48
C ASN A 202 9.16 11.35 3.96
N ALA A 203 9.03 12.33 3.06
CA ALA A 203 7.78 12.62 2.39
C ALA A 203 7.43 11.62 1.29
N LYS A 204 8.39 10.77 0.87
CA LYS A 204 8.14 9.66 -0.04
C LYS A 204 7.25 8.60 0.61
N GLY A 205 6.21 8.17 -0.07
CA GLY A 205 5.39 7.02 0.28
C GLY A 205 5.05 6.19 -0.96
N SER A 206 4.01 5.37 -0.83
CA SER A 206 3.39 4.70 -1.98
C SER A 206 1.88 4.94 -1.94
N LEU A 207 1.36 5.33 -3.09
CA LEU A 207 -0.05 5.60 -3.33
C LEU A 207 -0.64 4.43 -4.08
N ASP A 208 -1.76 3.91 -3.60
CA ASP A 208 -2.51 2.83 -4.22
C ASP A 208 -3.58 3.35 -5.17
N CYS A 209 -3.63 2.75 -6.35
CA CYS A 209 -4.73 2.90 -7.28
C CYS A 209 -5.88 2.05 -6.77
N SER A 210 -6.98 2.70 -6.38
CA SER A 210 -8.15 2.07 -5.79
C SER A 210 -9.42 2.55 -6.49
N GLY A 211 -10.56 1.99 -6.10
CA GLY A 211 -11.85 2.38 -6.66
C GLY A 211 -12.55 1.24 -7.40
N GLY A 212 -13.77 1.54 -7.87
CA GLY A 212 -14.59 0.58 -8.60
C GLY A 212 -14.22 0.56 -10.09
N GLU A 213 -15.13 1.09 -10.89
CA GLU A 213 -15.08 1.08 -12.35
C GLU A 213 -14.07 2.06 -12.95
N ILE A 214 -13.94 3.25 -12.36
CA ILE A 214 -12.92 4.23 -12.73
C ILE A 214 -11.87 4.14 -11.63
N PRO A 215 -10.74 3.47 -11.88
CA PRO A 215 -9.67 3.42 -10.89
C PRO A 215 -9.11 4.83 -10.71
N PHE A 216 -9.07 5.30 -9.47
CA PHE A 216 -8.50 6.57 -9.08
C PHE A 216 -7.45 6.37 -7.99
N TRP A 217 -6.49 7.28 -7.89
CA TRP A 217 -5.54 7.21 -6.80
C TRP A 217 -6.25 7.44 -5.47
N SER A 218 -5.93 6.63 -4.46
CA SER A 218 -6.63 6.64 -3.16
C SER A 218 -6.52 7.96 -2.41
N GLY A 219 -5.69 8.91 -2.87
CA GLY A 219 -5.24 10.09 -2.14
C GLY A 219 -4.22 9.76 -1.05
N VAL A 220 -4.29 8.58 -0.44
CA VAL A 220 -3.50 8.28 0.76
C VAL A 220 -2.06 7.91 0.41
N CYS A 221 -1.14 8.84 0.61
CA CYS A 221 0.29 8.58 0.44
C CYS A 221 0.90 7.81 1.62
N ARG A 222 0.93 6.48 1.53
CA ARG A 222 1.25 5.60 2.66
C ARG A 222 2.74 5.54 2.94
N GLY A 223 3.10 5.63 4.22
CA GLY A 223 4.50 5.63 4.66
C GLY A 223 5.20 6.95 4.42
N ALA A 224 4.53 7.94 3.82
CA ALA A 224 5.02 9.30 3.75
C ALA A 224 4.77 10.04 5.07
N GLN A 225 5.62 11.04 5.32
CA GLN A 225 5.47 12.00 6.38
C GLN A 225 5.22 13.37 5.77
N PRO A 226 4.21 14.12 6.25
CA PRO A 226 4.00 15.48 5.79
C PRO A 226 5.25 16.33 6.11
N PRO A 227 5.60 17.29 5.25
CA PRO A 227 6.57 18.31 5.58
C PRO A 227 6.09 19.10 6.80
N GLN A 228 7.04 19.53 7.61
CA GLN A 228 6.76 20.51 8.63
C GLN A 228 6.39 21.85 7.97
N LEU A 229 5.49 22.63 8.57
CA LEU A 229 5.18 23.96 8.05
C LEU A 229 6.38 24.91 8.17
N ILE A 230 7.22 24.71 9.19
CA ILE A 230 8.44 25.46 9.41
C ILE A 230 9.54 24.46 9.73
N ASP A 231 10.74 24.75 9.26
CA ASP A 231 11.92 24.01 9.62
C ASP A 231 12.07 23.96 11.14
N SER A 232 11.98 22.75 11.72
CA SER A 232 12.51 22.57 13.07
C SER A 232 13.97 22.95 12.97
N CYS A 233 14.49 23.74 13.89
CA CYS A 233 15.84 24.29 13.75
C CYS A 233 16.97 23.23 13.91
N ALA A 234 16.72 22.01 13.48
CA ALA A 234 17.63 20.90 13.30
C ALA A 234 18.17 20.91 11.86
N ALA A 235 19.34 20.30 11.65
CA ALA A 235 19.79 20.03 10.29
C ALA A 235 18.82 19.05 9.63
N GLY A 236 18.07 19.49 8.62
CA GLY A 236 17.12 18.60 7.96
C GLY A 236 16.35 19.11 6.75
N ASP A 237 16.04 20.41 6.62
CA ASP A 237 15.12 20.90 5.58
C ASP A 237 13.78 20.14 5.64
N PHE A 238 13.12 20.21 6.80
CA PHE A 238 11.86 19.58 7.15
C PHE A 238 10.65 20.23 6.48
N ASN A 239 10.78 21.50 6.08
CA ASN A 239 9.76 22.20 5.29
C ASN A 239 10.01 22.11 3.78
N CYS A 240 11.07 21.42 3.33
CA CYS A 240 11.42 21.17 1.93
C CYS A 240 11.68 22.44 1.10
N ASP A 241 12.21 23.48 1.71
CA ASP A 241 12.53 24.73 1.00
C ASP A 241 13.93 24.75 0.36
N GLY A 242 14.68 23.65 0.51
CA GLY A 242 16.04 23.49 -0.02
C GLY A 242 17.12 24.09 0.87
N LEU A 243 16.75 24.64 2.02
CA LEU A 243 17.66 25.18 3.02
C LEU A 243 17.53 24.31 4.28
N SER A 244 18.66 23.98 4.88
CA SER A 244 18.66 23.20 6.12
C SER A 244 18.90 24.12 7.32
N GLY A 245 18.09 24.00 8.36
CA GLY A 245 18.32 24.65 9.65
C GLY A 245 17.90 26.11 9.68
N ASN A 246 16.94 26.50 8.85
CA ASN A 246 16.38 27.84 8.75
C ASN A 246 14.96 27.87 9.28
N ASN A 247 14.75 28.44 10.47
CA ASN A 247 13.41 28.57 11.01
C ASN A 247 12.85 29.96 10.70
N ALA A 248 11.73 30.01 9.98
CA ALA A 248 11.07 31.26 9.60
C ALA A 248 10.61 32.11 10.80
N ALA A 249 10.38 31.51 11.98
CA ALA A 249 9.95 32.22 13.18
C ALA A 249 11.13 32.69 14.07
N GLU A 250 12.23 31.94 14.10
CA GLU A 250 13.37 32.17 15.01
C GLU A 250 14.63 32.69 14.27
N GLY A 251 14.60 32.75 12.94
CA GLY A 251 15.75 33.11 12.10
C GLY A 251 16.84 32.04 12.10
N CYS A 252 18.06 32.43 11.71
CA CYS A 252 19.19 31.51 11.45
C CYS A 252 20.09 31.30 12.66
N MET A 253 19.67 31.83 13.81
CA MET A 253 20.37 31.78 15.08
C MET A 253 19.60 30.94 16.10
N CYS A 254 18.92 29.90 15.62
CA CYS A 254 18.28 28.99 16.53
C CYS A 254 19.34 28.29 17.40
N THR A 255 19.24 28.45 18.70
CA THR A 255 20.07 27.75 19.69
C THR A 255 19.34 26.47 20.07
N ASN A 256 19.49 25.40 19.29
CA ASN A 256 18.60 24.25 19.47
C ASN A 256 19.18 23.20 20.35
N ALA A 257 18.48 23.01 21.44
CA ALA A 257 18.54 21.76 22.16
C ALA A 257 17.93 20.60 21.36
N VAL A 258 17.00 20.82 20.42
CA VAL A 258 16.28 19.76 19.68
C VAL A 258 16.80 19.57 18.25
N THR A 259 17.07 18.31 17.88
CA THR A 259 17.54 17.87 16.56
C THR A 259 16.74 16.65 16.11
N CYS A 260 15.54 16.85 15.52
CA CYS A 260 14.73 15.72 15.06
C CYS A 260 15.50 14.88 14.01
N PRO A 261 15.38 13.54 14.04
CA PRO A 261 16.12 12.68 13.13
C PRO A 261 15.54 12.78 11.72
N THR A 262 16.43 12.81 10.73
CA THR A 262 16.05 12.83 9.31
C THR A 262 16.28 11.50 8.61
N ALA A 263 17.16 10.67 9.16
CA ALA A 263 17.40 9.33 8.66
C ALA A 263 16.31 8.37 9.15
N SER A 264 15.82 7.54 8.21
CA SER A 264 14.98 6.40 8.55
C SER A 264 15.78 5.38 9.36
N ILE A 265 15.08 4.64 10.21
CA ILE A 265 15.62 3.43 10.86
C ILE A 265 15.24 2.26 9.97
N THR A 266 16.22 1.51 9.47
CA THR A 266 15.96 0.25 8.77
C THR A 266 16.10 -0.92 9.73
N THR A 267 15.09 -1.79 9.78
CA THR A 267 15.10 -3.03 10.57
C THR A 267 14.52 -4.18 9.75
N ALA A 268 14.69 -5.42 10.22
CA ALA A 268 13.98 -6.59 9.70
C ALA A 268 12.68 -6.83 10.48
N PRO A 269 11.68 -7.50 9.89
CA PRO A 269 10.57 -8.05 10.65
C PRO A 269 11.08 -9.15 11.59
N TYR A 270 10.26 -9.50 12.59
CA TYR A 270 10.57 -10.53 13.58
C TYR A 270 11.88 -10.28 14.33
N PRO A 271 12.07 -9.11 14.96
CA PRO A 271 13.29 -8.85 15.72
C PRO A 271 13.50 -9.93 16.80
N PRO A 272 14.76 -10.23 17.18
CA PRO A 272 15.02 -11.16 18.28
C PRO A 272 14.28 -10.69 19.55
N PRO A 273 13.52 -11.56 20.25
CA PRO A 273 12.70 -11.15 21.37
C PRO A 273 13.45 -10.44 22.51
N ASN A 274 14.76 -10.71 22.65
CA ASN A 274 15.67 -10.15 23.65
C ASN A 274 16.51 -8.95 23.15
N ALA A 275 16.34 -8.53 21.90
CA ALA A 275 17.12 -7.46 21.28
C ALA A 275 16.27 -6.64 20.31
N ILE A 276 15.14 -6.12 20.80
CA ILE A 276 14.28 -5.20 20.04
C ILE A 276 15.02 -3.87 19.86
N PRO A 277 15.11 -3.33 18.62
CA PRO A 277 15.72 -2.02 18.36
C PRO A 277 15.02 -0.89 19.13
N ALA A 278 15.81 0.06 19.61
CA ALA A 278 15.29 1.24 20.28
C ALA A 278 14.98 2.37 19.29
N VAL A 279 13.93 3.14 19.57
CA VAL A 279 13.81 4.52 19.12
C VAL A 279 14.12 5.40 20.33
N ASP A 280 15.16 6.23 20.21
CA ASP A 280 15.72 6.97 21.33
C ASP A 280 15.50 8.48 21.21
N GLY A 281 14.52 8.98 21.95
CA GLY A 281 14.21 10.41 22.01
C GLY A 281 15.35 11.29 22.51
N ASN A 282 16.35 10.74 23.22
CA ASN A 282 17.55 11.51 23.57
C ASN A 282 18.36 11.94 22.35
N GLN A 283 18.36 11.15 21.29
CA GLN A 283 19.04 11.49 20.05
C GLN A 283 18.38 12.67 19.34
N TRP A 284 17.13 12.96 19.69
CA TRP A 284 16.38 14.09 19.17
C TRP A 284 16.67 15.38 19.94
N ILE A 285 17.48 15.31 20.98
CA ILE A 285 17.93 16.46 21.77
C ILE A 285 19.46 16.54 21.63
N GLY A 286 19.92 17.39 20.71
CA GLY A 286 21.34 17.63 20.43
C GLY A 286 22.10 18.16 21.65
N ASP A 287 21.46 19.00 22.48
CA ASP A 287 22.05 19.43 23.75
C ASP A 287 21.94 18.32 24.82
N VAL A 288 23.08 17.67 25.09
CA VAL A 288 23.20 16.61 26.09
C VAL A 288 22.75 17.07 27.48
N ALA A 289 22.98 18.33 27.86
CA ALA A 289 22.56 18.87 29.15
C ALA A 289 21.04 19.15 29.21
N ALA A 290 20.39 19.32 28.06
CA ALA A 290 18.95 19.52 27.95
C ALA A 290 18.13 18.21 28.05
N ARG A 291 18.74 17.06 27.73
CA ARG A 291 18.08 15.75 27.78
C ARG A 291 17.39 15.47 29.12
N SER A 292 18.05 15.80 30.24
CA SER A 292 17.50 15.61 31.60
C SER A 292 16.30 16.50 31.91
N ARG A 293 16.06 17.55 31.13
CA ARG A 293 14.94 18.48 31.28
C ARG A 293 13.75 18.12 30.38
N ALA A 294 13.93 17.18 29.45
CA ALA A 294 12.85 16.67 28.61
C ALA A 294 11.89 15.81 29.44
N SER A 295 10.60 16.12 29.36
CA SER A 295 9.53 15.52 30.15
C SER A 295 8.28 15.30 29.30
N ASN A 296 7.26 14.65 29.87
CA ASN A 296 5.94 14.43 29.24
C ASN A 296 5.99 13.71 27.87
N TRP A 297 6.93 12.77 27.73
CA TRP A 297 7.09 11.97 26.50
C TRP A 297 5.83 11.17 26.17
N THR A 298 5.25 11.42 25.01
CA THR A 298 4.19 10.60 24.41
C THR A 298 4.66 10.06 23.07
N TRP A 299 4.47 8.76 22.85
CA TRP A 299 4.87 8.08 21.63
C TRP A 299 3.64 7.62 20.85
N THR A 300 3.65 7.82 19.54
CA THR A 300 2.65 7.30 18.61
C THR A 300 3.37 6.53 17.52
N VAL A 301 3.04 5.24 17.36
CA VAL A 301 3.49 4.41 16.24
C VAL A 301 2.30 4.12 15.35
N VAL A 302 2.34 4.53 14.09
CA VAL A 302 1.27 4.33 13.11
C VAL A 302 1.54 3.05 12.30
N GLY A 303 0.53 2.19 12.21
CA GLY A 303 0.61 0.91 11.51
C GLY A 303 0.53 1.01 9.99
N GLY A 304 0.80 -0.12 9.33
CA GLY A 304 0.61 -0.29 7.89
C GLY A 304 -0.81 -0.74 7.52
N ASP A 305 -1.03 -1.06 6.25
CA ASP A 305 -2.37 -1.36 5.71
C ASP A 305 -3.04 -2.55 6.40
N CYS A 306 -2.28 -3.62 6.65
CA CYS A 306 -2.82 -4.77 7.36
C CYS A 306 -3.17 -4.47 8.82
N ASP A 307 -2.53 -3.49 9.46
CA ASP A 307 -2.88 -3.07 10.82
C ASP A 307 -4.24 -2.35 10.88
N ASN A 308 -4.70 -1.80 9.74
CA ASN A 308 -6.01 -1.18 9.59
C ASN A 308 -7.12 -2.22 9.34
N VAL A 309 -6.77 -3.36 8.74
CA VAL A 309 -7.69 -4.46 8.41
C VAL A 309 -7.87 -5.42 9.59
N LEU A 310 -6.79 -5.76 10.28
CA LEU A 310 -6.79 -6.72 11.37
C LEU A 310 -7.43 -6.15 12.65
N PRO A 311 -7.99 -7.02 13.52
CA PRO A 311 -8.61 -6.57 14.78
C PRO A 311 -7.61 -5.92 15.73
N ASN A 312 -6.32 -6.33 15.67
CA ASN A 312 -5.25 -5.81 16.51
C ASN A 312 -3.99 -5.54 15.67
N PRO A 313 -3.17 -4.53 16.04
CA PRO A 313 -1.94 -4.23 15.34
C PRO A 313 -0.92 -5.38 15.42
N THR A 314 -0.20 -5.61 14.34
CA THR A 314 0.86 -6.62 14.19
C THR A 314 2.20 -6.19 14.76
N PHE A 315 2.25 -5.02 15.39
CA PHE A 315 3.39 -4.46 16.09
C PHE A 315 3.04 -4.20 17.56
N ALA A 316 4.06 -4.08 18.40
CA ALA A 316 3.91 -3.68 19.80
C ALA A 316 5.02 -2.75 20.24
N ILE A 317 4.77 -1.97 21.29
CA ILE A 317 5.77 -1.08 21.89
C ILE A 317 6.13 -1.65 23.26
N TYR A 318 7.42 -1.74 23.56
CA TYR A 318 7.93 -2.15 24.87
C TYR A 318 8.69 -1.01 25.54
N ASN A 319 8.80 -1.10 26.87
CA ASN A 319 9.62 -0.21 27.69
C ASN A 319 11.05 -0.75 27.94
N GLY A 320 11.46 -1.78 27.21
CA GLY A 320 12.80 -2.38 27.27
C GLY A 320 13.10 -3.24 26.04
N THR A 321 14.37 -3.59 25.84
CA THR A 321 14.85 -4.36 24.67
C THR A 321 14.36 -5.80 24.62
N ASN A 322 13.93 -6.36 25.76
CA ASN A 322 13.52 -7.75 25.85
C ASN A 322 12.00 -7.86 26.06
N SER A 323 11.26 -8.19 25.00
CA SER A 323 9.81 -8.40 25.04
C SER A 323 9.32 -9.47 26.01
N THR A 324 10.19 -10.38 26.48
CA THR A 324 9.79 -11.42 27.45
C THR A 324 9.82 -10.93 28.89
N THR A 325 10.56 -9.85 29.18
CA THR A 325 10.71 -9.30 30.54
C THR A 325 10.25 -7.85 30.64
N ALA A 326 10.25 -7.12 29.52
CA ALA A 326 9.78 -5.75 29.43
C ALA A 326 8.25 -5.70 29.42
N THR A 327 7.72 -4.59 29.93
CA THR A 327 6.29 -4.32 29.89
C THR A 327 5.92 -3.82 28.50
N ARG A 328 4.90 -4.42 27.91
CA ARG A 328 4.25 -3.87 26.72
C ARG A 328 3.50 -2.60 27.10
N ILE A 329 3.72 -1.53 26.37
CA ILE A 329 3.11 -0.22 26.58
C ILE A 329 2.30 0.21 25.36
N GLY A 330 1.45 1.22 25.59
CA GLY A 330 0.59 1.80 24.58
C GLY A 330 -0.73 1.08 24.37
N SER A 331 -1.69 1.82 23.82
CA SER A 331 -3.03 1.33 23.50
C SER A 331 -3.33 1.49 22.02
N ARG A 332 -4.05 0.51 21.45
CA ARG A 332 -4.64 0.62 20.11
C ARG A 332 -5.55 1.83 20.07
N THR A 333 -5.33 2.74 19.13
CA THR A 333 -6.09 3.98 19.03
C THR A 333 -6.21 4.36 17.56
N GLY A 334 -7.42 4.75 17.13
CA GLY A 334 -7.59 5.40 15.84
C GLY A 334 -6.86 6.74 15.87
N VAL A 335 -6.04 7.00 14.86
CA VAL A 335 -5.21 8.21 14.78
C VAL A 335 -5.45 8.93 13.47
N ARG A 336 -5.33 10.26 13.50
CA ARG A 336 -5.20 11.09 12.30
C ARG A 336 -4.06 12.07 12.49
N LEU A 337 -3.43 12.45 11.40
CA LEU A 337 -2.51 13.57 11.41
C LEU A 337 -3.31 14.87 11.57
N ASP A 338 -2.91 15.72 12.51
CA ASP A 338 -3.42 17.09 12.62
C ASP A 338 -2.32 18.06 12.18
N ALA A 339 -2.37 18.44 10.91
CA ALA A 339 -1.43 19.37 10.29
C ALA A 339 -1.64 20.82 10.74
N THR A 340 -2.76 21.14 11.40
CA THR A 340 -3.01 22.49 11.91
C THR A 340 -2.25 22.80 13.20
N GLN A 341 -1.75 21.76 13.87
CA GLN A 341 -0.94 21.91 15.08
C GLN A 341 0.50 22.24 14.69
N MET A 342 1.16 23.05 15.52
CA MET A 342 2.55 23.44 15.32
C MET A 342 3.38 23.02 16.55
N PRO A 343 4.19 21.95 16.46
CA PRO A 343 4.42 21.09 15.29
C PRO A 343 3.24 20.16 14.97
N ALA A 344 3.17 19.71 13.71
CA ALA A 344 2.13 18.77 13.26
C ALA A 344 2.23 17.46 14.04
N ARG A 345 1.08 16.87 14.40
CA ARG A 345 1.05 15.69 15.26
C ARG A 345 -0.08 14.72 14.98
N TYR A 346 0.16 13.44 15.20
CA TYR A 346 -0.91 12.44 15.27
C TYR A 346 -1.77 12.64 16.53
N VAL A 347 -3.07 12.87 16.32
CA VAL A 347 -4.08 13.00 17.38
C VAL A 347 -5.02 11.80 17.36
N THR A 348 -5.64 11.52 18.49
CA THR A 348 -6.63 10.45 18.61
C THR A 348 -7.91 10.83 17.87
N GLN A 349 -8.41 9.92 17.04
CA GLN A 349 -9.70 10.05 16.35
C GLN A 349 -10.60 8.89 16.74
N ALA A 350 -11.76 9.20 17.32
CA ALA A 350 -12.79 8.18 17.55
C ALA A 350 -13.19 7.59 16.20
N ASN A 351 -13.17 6.26 16.09
CA ASN A 351 -13.44 5.53 14.85
C ASN A 351 -12.48 5.86 13.69
N GLY A 352 -11.29 6.40 13.99
CA GLY A 352 -10.24 6.57 12.98
C GLY A 352 -9.90 5.22 12.34
N SER A 353 -9.91 5.20 11.01
CA SER A 353 -9.62 4.01 10.20
C SER A 353 -8.12 3.68 10.14
N THR A 354 -7.27 4.68 10.33
CA THR A 354 -5.83 4.51 10.55
C THR A 354 -5.56 4.13 12.00
N ILE A 355 -4.89 3.00 12.20
CA ILE A 355 -4.63 2.44 13.52
C ILE A 355 -3.19 2.72 13.95
N GLY A 356 -3.04 3.22 15.18
CA GLY A 356 -1.75 3.37 15.84
C GLY A 356 -1.72 2.78 17.26
N LEU A 357 -0.52 2.69 17.83
CA LEU A 357 -0.30 2.51 19.26
C LEU A 357 0.19 3.81 19.87
N ARG A 358 -0.54 4.33 20.87
CA ARG A 358 -0.14 5.52 21.62
C ARG A 358 0.26 5.17 23.04
N ALA A 359 1.46 5.57 23.46
CA ALA A 359 2.00 5.33 24.79
C ALA A 359 2.35 6.66 25.48
N SER A 360 1.82 6.91 26.67
CA SER A 360 2.00 8.16 27.44
C SER A 360 3.34 8.26 28.19
N THR A 361 4.16 7.20 28.13
CA THR A 361 5.51 7.17 28.69
C THR A 361 6.35 6.15 27.91
N GLY A 362 7.65 6.42 27.76
CA GLY A 362 8.64 5.42 27.35
C GLY A 362 9.12 4.57 28.53
N ASN A 363 10.41 4.20 28.54
CA ASN A 363 11.05 3.47 29.65
C ASN A 363 11.23 4.26 30.97
N GLY A 364 10.56 5.40 31.14
CA GLY A 364 10.64 6.24 32.35
C GLY A 364 11.99 6.94 32.57
N THR A 365 12.96 6.80 31.66
CA THR A 365 14.22 7.55 31.71
C THR A 365 14.08 8.90 31.02
N SER A 366 14.91 9.87 31.41
CA SER A 366 15.08 11.13 30.68
C SER A 366 15.41 10.82 29.21
N GLY A 367 14.58 11.35 28.30
CA GLY A 367 14.63 11.09 26.86
C GLY A 367 13.68 10.02 26.33
N GLY A 368 12.97 9.30 27.21
CA GLY A 368 11.82 8.47 26.88
C GLY A 368 12.06 7.48 25.74
N GLN A 369 12.90 6.45 25.89
CA GLN A 369 13.07 5.46 24.84
C GLN A 369 11.86 4.54 24.71
N ILE A 370 11.57 4.09 23.48
CA ILE A 370 10.65 2.99 23.21
C ILE A 370 11.32 1.91 22.37
N PHE A 371 10.77 0.70 22.45
CA PHE A 371 11.29 -0.46 21.72
C PHE A 371 10.14 -1.05 20.88
N PRO A 372 9.88 -0.48 19.69
CA PRO A 372 8.84 -1.00 18.82
C PRO A 372 9.32 -2.29 18.12
N ALA A 373 8.49 -3.32 18.19
CA ALA A 373 8.72 -4.59 17.50
C ALA A 373 7.66 -4.79 16.42
N PHE A 374 8.09 -5.16 15.22
CA PHE A 374 7.24 -5.25 14.03
C PHE A 374 7.22 -6.69 13.48
N GLY A 375 6.02 -7.16 13.14
CA GLY A 375 5.79 -8.50 12.58
C GLY A 375 5.61 -8.51 11.07
N LEU A 376 5.47 -7.33 10.46
CA LEU A 376 5.29 -7.13 9.03
C LEU A 376 6.34 -6.22 8.42
N SER A 377 6.57 -6.40 7.13
CA SER A 377 7.32 -5.44 6.32
C SER A 377 6.49 -4.17 6.12
N GLY A 378 7.15 -3.05 5.82
CA GLY A 378 6.48 -1.80 5.51
C GLY A 378 7.16 -0.58 6.10
N ASP A 379 6.52 0.56 5.88
CA ASP A 379 6.95 1.85 6.41
C ASP A 379 6.03 2.27 7.55
N TYR A 380 6.62 2.36 8.74
CA TYR A 380 5.95 2.78 9.95
C TYR A 380 6.38 4.18 10.33
N ILE A 381 5.46 4.94 10.91
CA ILE A 381 5.73 6.29 11.38
C ILE A 381 5.79 6.28 12.90
N VAL A 382 6.91 6.71 13.46
CA VAL A 382 7.10 6.85 14.90
C VAL A 382 7.20 8.34 15.23
N GLN A 383 6.23 8.86 15.96
CA GLN A 383 6.24 10.22 16.46
C GLN A 383 6.43 10.22 17.98
N GLY A 384 7.33 11.06 18.48
CA GLY A 384 7.42 11.36 19.91
C GLY A 384 7.15 12.83 20.16
N GLU A 385 6.21 13.09 21.07
CA GLU A 385 5.85 14.40 21.60
C GLU A 385 6.50 14.57 22.98
N PHE A 386 7.11 15.71 23.28
CA PHE A 386 7.75 15.96 24.58
C PHE A 386 7.78 17.45 24.94
N THR A 387 7.90 17.73 26.24
CA THR A 387 8.12 19.08 26.76
C THR A 387 9.58 19.27 27.12
N LEU A 388 10.21 20.32 26.60
CA LEU A 388 11.56 20.74 26.99
C LEU A 388 11.54 22.22 27.38
N ASP A 389 11.99 22.51 28.61
CA ASP A 389 12.02 23.86 29.17
C ASP A 389 10.67 24.62 29.06
N GLY A 390 9.56 23.86 29.22
CA GLY A 390 8.18 24.38 29.14
C GLY A 390 7.60 24.50 27.73
N LYS A 391 8.40 24.29 26.67
CA LYS A 391 7.96 24.30 25.27
C LYS A 391 7.66 22.87 24.80
N GLN A 392 6.58 22.69 24.04
CA GLN A 392 6.22 21.40 23.44
C GLN A 392 6.95 21.21 22.11
N TYR A 393 7.38 19.98 21.85
CA TYR A 393 8.03 19.54 20.63
C TYR A 393 7.41 18.24 20.16
N ALA A 394 7.44 18.00 18.85
CA ALA A 394 7.15 16.72 18.24
C ALA A 394 8.21 16.44 17.19
N CYS A 395 8.80 15.25 17.23
CA CYS A 395 9.66 14.75 16.18
C CYS A 395 9.07 13.46 15.63
N THR A 396 9.25 13.24 14.34
CA THR A 396 8.78 12.05 13.64
C THR A 396 9.96 11.37 12.97
N GLN A 397 9.99 10.03 13.02
CA GLN A 397 11.00 9.20 12.39
C GLN A 397 10.35 8.05 11.64
N LYS A 398 10.78 7.82 10.40
CA LYS A 398 10.34 6.67 9.60
C LYS A 398 11.09 5.41 10.04
N VAL A 399 10.36 4.34 10.29
CA VAL A 399 10.93 3.00 10.52
C VAL A 399 10.58 2.10 9.33
N GLN A 400 11.60 1.73 8.58
CA GLN A 400 11.53 0.89 7.40
C GLN A 400 11.78 -0.56 7.81
N VAL A 401 10.72 -1.37 7.87
CA VAL A 401 10.81 -2.80 8.15
C VAL A 401 10.93 -3.53 6.83
N ARG A 402 12.07 -4.19 6.59
CA ARG A 402 12.47 -4.75 5.30
C ARG A 402 12.81 -6.23 5.43
N ALA A 403 11.95 -7.10 4.88
CA ALA A 403 12.31 -8.50 4.62
C ALA A 403 13.11 -8.60 3.31
N PRO A 404 14.13 -9.47 3.21
CA PRO A 404 14.82 -9.71 1.95
C PRO A 404 13.92 -10.43 0.92
N GLY A 405 14.29 -10.31 -0.35
CA GLY A 405 13.64 -11.06 -1.45
C GLY A 405 12.20 -10.63 -1.74
N VAL A 406 11.33 -11.59 -2.04
CA VAL A 406 9.90 -11.35 -2.32
C VAL A 406 9.08 -11.78 -1.11
N ARG A 407 8.12 -10.95 -0.71
CA ARG A 407 7.21 -11.27 0.38
C ARG A 407 5.79 -10.88 0.02
N ALA A 408 4.86 -11.79 0.28
CA ALA A 408 3.43 -11.55 0.17
C ALA A 408 2.82 -11.58 1.58
N GLU A 409 2.02 -10.57 1.92
CA GLU A 409 1.31 -10.47 3.19
C GLU A 409 -0.19 -10.35 2.91
N LEU A 410 -0.98 -11.21 3.54
CA LEU A 410 -2.42 -11.29 3.44
C LEU A 410 -3.06 -10.99 4.80
N CYS A 411 -4.04 -10.10 4.82
CA CYS A 411 -4.88 -9.80 5.97
C CYS A 411 -6.34 -9.67 5.54
N TRP A 412 -7.29 -9.95 6.44
CA TRP A 412 -8.72 -9.85 6.14
C TRP A 412 -9.54 -9.47 7.37
N ASP A 413 -10.67 -8.80 7.13
CA ASP A 413 -11.53 -8.20 8.15
C ASP A 413 -12.15 -9.21 9.13
N THR A 414 -12.40 -10.41 8.65
CA THR A 414 -13.07 -11.52 9.34
C THR A 414 -12.10 -12.61 9.78
N VAL A 415 -10.83 -12.25 9.97
CA VAL A 415 -9.78 -13.15 10.48
C VAL A 415 -10.16 -13.83 11.79
N GLY A 416 -9.91 -15.14 11.85
CA GLY A 416 -9.93 -15.94 13.08
C GLY A 416 -11.10 -16.89 13.28
N GLY A 417 -11.30 -17.27 14.54
CA GLY A 417 -12.40 -18.12 14.99
C GLY A 417 -11.92 -19.26 15.90
N LEU A 418 -11.97 -19.06 17.22
CA LEU A 418 -11.78 -20.12 18.22
C LEU A 418 -12.87 -20.12 19.30
N PRO A 419 -13.29 -21.30 19.80
CA PRO A 419 -12.83 -22.65 19.42
C PRO A 419 -13.47 -23.17 18.12
N PHE A 420 -12.99 -24.32 17.62
CA PHE A 420 -13.49 -24.96 16.39
C PHE A 420 -15.02 -25.06 16.36
N GLY A 421 -15.63 -24.39 15.38
CA GLY A 421 -17.08 -24.43 15.16
C GLY A 421 -17.92 -23.63 16.17
N GLN A 422 -17.34 -22.67 16.91
CA GLN A 422 -18.10 -21.81 17.84
C GLN A 422 -18.06 -20.31 17.56
N THR A 423 -17.21 -19.79 16.67
CA THR A 423 -17.07 -18.33 16.48
C THR A 423 -16.89 -17.91 15.02
N ASP A 424 -17.27 -16.66 14.75
CA ASP A 424 -17.32 -16.06 13.43
C ASP A 424 -15.95 -15.65 12.91
N GLY A 425 -15.37 -16.47 12.02
CA GLY A 425 -14.29 -16.00 11.17
C GLY A 425 -13.96 -16.94 10.02
N ASN A 426 -13.20 -16.38 9.08
CA ASN A 426 -12.83 -17.00 7.83
C ASN A 426 -11.38 -17.46 7.86
N ASP A 427 -11.17 -18.62 7.27
CA ASP A 427 -9.87 -19.19 6.95
C ASP A 427 -9.58 -18.86 5.49
N ILE A 428 -8.66 -17.92 5.28
CA ILE A 428 -8.27 -17.44 3.97
C ILE A 428 -6.80 -17.79 3.79
N ASP A 429 -6.52 -18.66 2.82
CA ASP A 429 -5.17 -19.11 2.52
C ASP A 429 -4.50 -18.17 1.52
N LEU A 430 -3.25 -17.81 1.83
CA LEU A 430 -2.33 -17.18 0.89
C LEU A 430 -1.62 -18.27 0.08
N HIS A 431 -1.70 -18.13 -1.24
CA HIS A 431 -0.98 -19.00 -2.16
C HIS A 431 0.17 -18.24 -2.83
N PHE A 432 1.33 -18.87 -2.90
CA PHE A 432 2.49 -18.36 -3.62
C PHE A 432 3.12 -19.47 -4.46
N ALA A 433 2.91 -19.40 -5.78
CA ALA A 433 3.32 -20.43 -6.70
C ALA A 433 4.45 -19.99 -7.65
N ARG A 434 5.36 -20.92 -7.94
CA ARG A 434 6.43 -20.75 -8.93
C ARG A 434 5.90 -21.03 -10.34
N LEU A 435 6.25 -20.18 -11.31
CA LEU A 435 5.77 -20.28 -12.69
C LEU A 435 6.77 -20.90 -13.66
N GLN A 436 8.06 -20.76 -13.40
CA GLN A 436 9.15 -21.25 -14.24
C GLN A 436 9.60 -22.67 -13.85
N GLY A 437 10.21 -23.38 -14.80
CA GLY A 437 10.70 -24.75 -14.59
C GLY A 437 9.60 -25.82 -14.59
N LEU A 438 8.38 -25.45 -14.96
CA LEU A 438 7.22 -26.34 -14.96
C LEU A 438 7.16 -27.17 -16.25
N ASN A 439 7.42 -28.48 -16.15
CA ASN A 439 7.04 -29.48 -17.17
C ASN A 439 5.72 -30.19 -16.81
N CYS A 440 4.79 -29.45 -16.20
CA CYS A 440 3.51 -30.02 -15.78
C CYS A 440 2.61 -30.19 -17.01
N ALA A 441 2.22 -31.42 -17.33
CA ALA A 441 1.21 -31.68 -18.38
C ALA A 441 -0.21 -31.29 -17.92
N ASN A 442 -0.40 -31.09 -16.61
CA ASN A 442 -1.61 -30.58 -15.98
C ASN A 442 -1.22 -29.38 -15.12
N GLN A 443 -1.06 -28.20 -15.71
CA GLN A 443 -0.55 -27.01 -14.99
C GLN A 443 -1.66 -26.35 -14.19
N GLY A 444 -1.48 -26.11 -12.89
CA GLY A 444 -2.37 -25.35 -12.01
C GLY A 444 -1.92 -25.33 -10.54
N TRP A 445 -2.77 -24.80 -9.66
CA TRP A 445 -2.52 -24.67 -8.22
C TRP A 445 -2.63 -26.01 -7.45
N VAL A 446 -1.89 -26.11 -6.34
CA VAL A 446 -1.88 -27.13 -5.26
C VAL A 446 -1.75 -28.63 -5.58
N GLU A 447 -2.35 -29.22 -6.61
CA GLU A 447 -2.41 -30.71 -6.71
C GLU A 447 -2.07 -31.30 -8.08
N THR A 448 -2.05 -30.49 -9.14
CA THR A 448 -1.89 -30.97 -10.53
C THR A 448 -0.48 -30.79 -11.05
N CYS A 449 0.26 -29.82 -10.52
CA CYS A 449 1.61 -29.50 -10.94
C CYS A 449 2.63 -29.98 -9.90
N LYS A 450 2.90 -31.28 -9.94
CA LYS A 450 3.98 -31.92 -9.20
C LYS A 450 5.22 -32.01 -10.07
N ASN A 451 6.37 -31.71 -9.48
CA ASN A 451 7.64 -32.07 -10.10
C ASN A 451 7.76 -33.60 -10.25
N PRO A 452 8.69 -34.10 -11.09
CA PRO A 452 8.97 -35.54 -11.18
C PRO A 452 9.33 -36.21 -9.85
N ASP A 453 9.82 -35.43 -8.87
CA ASP A 453 10.11 -35.87 -7.50
C ASP A 453 8.90 -35.74 -6.55
N ASN A 454 7.72 -35.48 -7.10
CA ASN A 454 6.45 -35.28 -6.40
C ASN A 454 6.41 -34.02 -5.50
N SER A 455 7.35 -33.07 -5.64
CA SER A 455 7.30 -31.80 -4.89
C SER A 455 6.21 -30.87 -5.44
N LEU A 456 5.56 -30.13 -4.54
CA LEU A 456 4.58 -29.10 -4.88
C LEU A 456 5.27 -27.84 -5.43
N GLN A 457 4.56 -27.08 -6.27
CA GLN A 457 5.03 -25.80 -6.83
C GLN A 457 4.34 -24.59 -6.20
N ASP A 458 3.48 -24.83 -5.22
CA ASP A 458 2.67 -23.84 -4.54
C ASP A 458 2.93 -23.94 -3.04
N CYS A 459 3.26 -22.81 -2.42
CA CYS A 459 3.26 -22.66 -0.97
C CYS A 459 1.93 -22.05 -0.54
N HIS A 460 1.19 -22.78 0.28
CA HIS A 460 0.01 -22.35 1.01
C HIS A 460 -0.06 -23.26 2.24
N TYR A 461 -0.58 -22.77 3.37
CA TYR A 461 -0.71 -23.51 4.63
C TYR A 461 0.61 -23.94 5.32
N LEU A 462 0.66 -23.82 6.65
CA LEU A 462 1.86 -24.08 7.46
C LEU A 462 1.76 -25.41 8.21
N PRO A 463 2.33 -26.51 7.67
CA PRO A 463 2.79 -27.60 8.53
C PRO A 463 4.05 -27.15 9.31
N SER A 464 4.51 -27.97 10.26
CA SER A 464 5.80 -27.74 10.95
C SER A 464 7.00 -27.56 10.01
N SER A 465 6.90 -27.96 8.75
CA SER A 465 7.97 -27.84 7.73
C SER A 465 7.93 -26.54 6.92
N GLY A 466 6.87 -25.74 7.03
CA GLY A 466 6.88 -24.34 6.60
C GLY A 466 6.19 -23.96 5.29
N CYS A 467 5.73 -24.90 4.46
CA CYS A 467 4.83 -24.70 3.30
C CYS A 467 4.28 -26.08 2.88
N ALA A 468 2.95 -26.24 2.79
CA ALA A 468 2.15 -27.41 2.32
C ALA A 468 2.66 -28.85 2.58
N SER A 469 1.81 -29.65 3.23
CA SER A 469 2.04 -31.01 3.74
C SER A 469 2.33 -32.08 2.67
N GLY A 470 3.24 -33.00 2.97
CA GLY A 470 3.53 -34.20 2.16
C GLY A 470 4.79 -34.11 1.29
N GLY A 471 5.47 -32.97 1.32
CA GLY A 471 6.76 -32.70 0.70
C GLY A 471 6.86 -31.22 0.39
N ASP A 472 7.62 -30.48 1.20
CA ASP A 472 7.81 -29.02 1.06
C ASP A 472 8.03 -28.63 -0.40
N PRO A 473 7.56 -27.46 -0.87
CA PRO A 473 7.90 -26.97 -2.19
C PRO A 473 9.42 -26.92 -2.36
N LYS A 474 9.98 -27.90 -3.07
CA LYS A 474 11.42 -28.00 -3.32
C LYS A 474 11.77 -27.15 -4.52
N TRP A 475 11.65 -25.83 -4.36
CA TRP A 475 12.03 -24.90 -5.42
C TRP A 475 13.54 -24.84 -5.64
N GLY A 476 14.33 -25.40 -4.71
CA GLY A 476 15.78 -25.50 -4.80
C GLY A 476 16.53 -24.26 -4.33
N TYR A 477 15.82 -23.27 -3.77
CA TYR A 477 16.44 -22.10 -3.15
C TYR A 477 17.07 -22.48 -1.81
N ALA A 478 18.20 -21.85 -1.48
CA ALA A 478 18.87 -22.10 -0.20
C ALA A 478 18.03 -21.55 0.96
N ALA A 479 18.09 -22.19 2.12
CA ALA A 479 17.48 -21.66 3.34
C ALA A 479 18.13 -20.33 3.75
N SER A 480 17.32 -19.43 4.28
CA SER A 480 17.75 -18.17 4.86
C SER A 480 18.35 -18.36 6.27
N PRO A 481 19.10 -17.37 6.78
CA PRO A 481 19.49 -17.33 8.19
C PRO A 481 18.26 -17.39 9.10
N THR A 482 18.39 -18.01 10.29
CA THR A 482 17.28 -18.14 11.25
C THR A 482 16.68 -16.79 11.66
N SER A 483 17.50 -15.74 11.70
CA SER A 483 17.05 -14.37 12.00
C SER A 483 16.09 -13.78 10.97
N ALA A 484 15.92 -14.39 9.80
CA ALA A 484 15.01 -13.92 8.76
C ALA A 484 13.57 -14.40 8.95
N CYS A 485 13.34 -15.39 9.82
CA CYS A 485 12.01 -15.98 10.01
C CYS A 485 11.69 -16.38 11.46
N LEU A 486 12.69 -16.45 12.35
CA LEU A 486 12.49 -16.71 13.77
C LEU A 486 12.62 -15.40 14.53
N GLY A 487 11.70 -15.16 15.45
CA GLY A 487 11.77 -14.00 16.32
C GLY A 487 10.41 -13.58 16.85
N TRP A 488 10.33 -12.33 17.27
CA TRP A 488 9.13 -11.73 17.82
C TRP A 488 7.95 -11.83 16.85
N SER A 489 6.82 -12.38 17.29
CA SER A 489 5.56 -12.57 16.52
C SER A 489 5.57 -13.59 15.36
N SER A 490 6.72 -14.21 15.04
CA SER A 490 6.75 -15.33 14.10
C SER A 490 6.10 -16.58 14.73
N LYS A 491 5.39 -17.37 13.91
CA LYS A 491 4.87 -18.68 14.34
C LYS A 491 5.84 -19.83 14.01
N ARG A 492 6.96 -19.54 13.34
CA ARG A 492 7.99 -20.55 13.05
C ARG A 492 8.79 -20.89 14.30
N THR A 493 9.17 -22.16 14.38
CA THR A 493 10.00 -22.68 15.49
C THR A 493 11.35 -23.20 15.02
N ASP A 494 11.52 -23.45 13.72
CA ASP A 494 12.74 -23.93 13.10
C ASP A 494 12.82 -23.52 11.61
N ASN A 495 14.02 -23.70 11.03
CA ASN A 495 14.41 -23.60 9.61
C ASN A 495 13.75 -22.48 8.78
N CYS A 496 14.53 -21.57 8.20
CA CYS A 496 14.00 -20.57 7.26
C CYS A 496 14.11 -21.05 5.81
N ASN A 497 13.37 -22.09 5.45
CA ASN A 497 13.37 -22.62 4.07
C ASN A 497 12.85 -21.59 3.07
N ASN A 498 13.07 -21.82 1.77
CA ASN A 498 12.57 -20.95 0.69
C ASN A 498 11.84 -21.79 -0.37
N PRO A 499 10.56 -21.50 -0.66
CA PRO A 499 9.72 -20.49 -0.01
C PRO A 499 9.38 -20.91 1.43
N ARG A 500 8.91 -19.96 2.24
CA ARG A 500 8.39 -20.22 3.58
C ARG A 500 7.18 -19.39 3.88
N LEU A 501 6.23 -19.99 4.58
CA LEU A 501 5.18 -19.33 5.30
C LEU A 501 5.71 -19.02 6.70
N ASP A 502 5.80 -17.75 7.08
CA ASP A 502 6.32 -17.36 8.41
C ASP A 502 5.20 -17.28 9.46
N ARG A 503 3.98 -17.03 8.99
CA ARG A 503 2.77 -17.01 9.80
C ARG A 503 1.61 -17.52 8.98
N ASP A 504 0.91 -18.49 9.52
CA ASP A 504 -0.38 -18.97 9.04
C ASP A 504 -1.42 -18.69 10.11
N ASN A 505 -2.58 -18.22 9.68
CA ASN A 505 -3.63 -17.82 10.56
C ASN A 505 -4.98 -18.51 10.31
N VAL A 506 -4.92 -19.85 10.20
CA VAL A 506 -6.11 -20.72 10.28
C VAL A 506 -6.96 -20.49 11.52
N ARG A 507 -6.31 -20.21 12.67
CA ARG A 507 -6.95 -20.19 14.00
C ARG A 507 -6.40 -19.08 14.86
N CYS A 508 -7.28 -18.23 15.39
CA CYS A 508 -6.92 -17.21 16.35
C CYS A 508 -8.14 -16.68 17.12
N ASP A 509 -7.87 -15.97 18.21
CA ASP A 509 -8.83 -15.24 19.03
C ASP A 509 -8.66 -13.73 18.82
N ARG A 510 -9.72 -13.08 18.34
CA ARG A 510 -9.74 -11.65 18.01
C ARG A 510 -9.61 -10.75 19.25
N THR A 511 -9.85 -11.29 20.45
CA THR A 511 -9.68 -10.56 21.72
C THR A 511 -8.22 -10.51 22.19
N ILE A 512 -7.35 -11.36 21.62
CA ILE A 512 -5.94 -11.39 21.96
C ILE A 512 -5.22 -10.23 21.27
N THR A 513 -4.70 -9.33 22.09
CA THR A 513 -3.99 -8.13 21.67
C THR A 513 -2.48 -8.30 21.59
N ASN A 514 -1.93 -9.46 22.00
CA ASN A 514 -0.49 -9.71 22.03
C ASN A 514 0.01 -10.40 20.75
N PRO A 515 0.79 -9.73 19.88
CA PRO A 515 1.22 -10.31 18.61
C PRO A 515 2.09 -11.56 18.72
N THR A 516 2.70 -11.81 19.90
CA THR A 516 3.51 -13.00 20.19
C THR A 516 2.72 -14.19 20.72
N ASP A 517 1.43 -14.01 21.02
CA ASP A 517 0.56 -15.11 21.43
C ASP A 517 0.26 -16.03 20.24
N MET A 518 0.27 -17.35 20.46
CA MET A 518 0.04 -18.32 19.40
C MET A 518 -1.38 -18.25 18.81
N ASN A 519 -2.35 -17.74 19.59
CA ASN A 519 -3.73 -17.50 19.18
C ASN A 519 -3.96 -16.06 18.70
N PHE A 520 -2.93 -15.22 18.52
CA PHE A 520 -3.13 -13.87 17.99
C PHE A 520 -3.55 -13.88 16.52
N CYS A 521 -4.58 -13.11 16.19
CA CYS A 521 -5.05 -12.89 14.84
C CYS A 521 -4.12 -11.96 14.06
N GLY A 522 -3.12 -12.56 13.42
CA GLY A 522 -2.19 -11.86 12.56
C GLY A 522 -2.40 -12.21 11.09
N PRO A 523 -1.60 -11.59 10.22
CA PRO A 523 -1.65 -11.82 8.79
C PRO A 523 -1.05 -13.18 8.45
N GLU A 524 -1.45 -13.71 7.31
CA GLU A 524 -0.71 -14.76 6.65
C GLU A 524 0.41 -14.15 5.81
N ASN A 525 1.61 -14.72 5.80
CA ASN A 525 2.67 -14.21 4.93
C ASN A 525 3.66 -15.27 4.47
N ILE A 526 3.98 -15.22 3.17
CA ILE A 526 4.94 -16.11 2.52
C ILE A 526 6.12 -15.28 2.00
N ASN A 527 7.33 -15.76 2.24
CA ASN A 527 8.58 -15.14 1.84
C ASN A 527 9.40 -16.07 0.93
N LEU A 528 10.15 -15.45 0.01
CA LEU A 528 11.18 -16.04 -0.81
C LEU A 528 12.39 -15.09 -0.84
N ASP A 529 13.41 -15.35 -0.03
CA ASP A 529 14.47 -14.36 0.24
C ASP A 529 15.53 -14.26 -0.86
N ASN A 530 15.73 -15.33 -1.62
CA ASN A 530 16.85 -15.49 -2.55
C ASN A 530 16.40 -16.05 -3.92
N PRO A 531 15.44 -15.41 -4.61
CA PRO A 531 15.10 -15.79 -5.98
C PRO A 531 16.28 -15.57 -6.93
N ASN A 532 16.29 -16.24 -8.09
CA ASN A 532 17.23 -15.93 -9.16
C ASN A 532 16.71 -14.80 -10.05
N ASN A 533 17.58 -14.28 -10.92
CA ASN A 533 17.19 -13.30 -11.92
C ASN A 533 16.23 -13.91 -12.95
N GLY A 534 15.12 -13.22 -13.21
CA GLY A 534 14.11 -13.63 -14.18
C GLY A 534 13.15 -14.72 -13.70
N ASP A 535 13.27 -15.18 -12.45
CA ASP A 535 12.31 -16.09 -11.83
C ASP A 535 10.92 -15.43 -11.77
N ARG A 536 9.86 -16.24 -11.93
CA ARG A 536 8.47 -15.78 -12.07
C ARG A 536 7.54 -16.46 -11.08
N PHE A 537 6.64 -15.70 -10.50
CA PHE A 537 5.73 -16.21 -9.48
C PHE A 537 4.34 -15.64 -9.65
N VAL A 538 3.37 -16.27 -8.99
CA VAL A 538 1.99 -15.78 -8.91
C VAL A 538 1.52 -15.87 -7.46
N VAL A 539 0.78 -14.85 -7.04
CA VAL A 539 0.15 -14.79 -5.71
C VAL A 539 -1.36 -14.93 -5.89
N GLY A 540 -1.97 -15.75 -5.05
CA GLY A 540 -3.41 -15.96 -5.01
C GLY A 540 -3.93 -16.02 -3.58
N VAL A 541 -5.24 -15.85 -3.42
CA VAL A 541 -5.93 -15.86 -2.14
C VAL A 541 -7.13 -16.79 -2.27
N ASN A 542 -7.25 -17.79 -1.41
CA ASN A 542 -8.34 -18.76 -1.44
C ASN A 542 -9.24 -18.62 -0.21
N HIS A 543 -10.55 -18.63 -0.41
CA HIS A 543 -11.50 -18.77 0.68
C HIS A 543 -11.62 -20.24 1.09
N TYR A 544 -10.65 -20.68 1.89
CA TYR A 544 -10.52 -22.07 2.26
C TYR A 544 -11.67 -22.54 3.14
N GLY A 545 -12.02 -21.78 4.17
CA GLY A 545 -13.03 -22.20 5.14
C GLY A 545 -13.79 -21.04 5.76
N ASN A 546 -15.01 -21.33 6.21
CA ASN A 546 -15.75 -20.48 7.12
C ASN A 546 -16.07 -21.30 8.37
N SER A 547 -15.50 -20.94 9.52
CA SER A 547 -15.68 -21.69 10.77
C SER A 547 -17.06 -21.42 11.42
N ARG A 548 -18.14 -21.45 10.61
CA ARG A 548 -19.51 -20.98 10.91
C ARG A 548 -19.67 -19.46 11.05
N GLY A 549 -18.67 -18.68 10.61
CA GLY A 549 -18.75 -17.23 10.55
C GLY A 549 -19.50 -16.68 9.34
N THR A 550 -19.37 -15.37 9.14
CA THR A 550 -19.92 -14.72 7.95
C THR A 550 -19.30 -15.36 6.71
N PRO A 551 -20.10 -15.74 5.69
CA PRO A 551 -19.56 -16.25 4.43
C PRO A 551 -18.67 -15.20 3.75
N ASN A 552 -18.80 -13.94 4.11
CA ASN A 552 -18.05 -12.84 3.51
C ASN A 552 -16.71 -12.63 4.21
N ALA A 553 -15.64 -12.61 3.43
CA ALA A 553 -14.30 -12.16 3.82
C ALA A 553 -13.80 -11.12 2.82
N ARG A 554 -13.14 -10.07 3.34
CA ARG A 554 -12.55 -9.01 2.53
C ARG A 554 -11.04 -9.01 2.71
N PRO A 555 -10.28 -9.67 1.81
CA PRO A 555 -8.84 -9.72 1.91
C PRO A 555 -8.16 -8.46 1.37
N HIS A 556 -6.97 -8.22 1.90
CA HIS A 556 -6.00 -7.22 1.47
C HIS A 556 -4.65 -7.89 1.33
N VAL A 557 -3.94 -7.59 0.25
CA VAL A 557 -2.62 -8.15 -0.04
C VAL A 557 -1.61 -7.04 -0.26
N ASN A 558 -0.49 -7.13 0.46
CA ASN A 558 0.70 -6.35 0.19
C ASN A 558 1.78 -7.24 -0.41
N LEU A 559 2.43 -6.79 -1.49
CA LEU A 559 3.63 -7.42 -2.01
C LEU A 559 4.83 -6.53 -1.78
N TYR A 560 5.93 -7.14 -1.37
CA TYR A 560 7.20 -6.47 -1.12
C TYR A 560 8.29 -7.07 -1.98
N CYS A 561 9.16 -6.21 -2.49
CA CYS A 561 10.38 -6.56 -3.19
C CYS A 561 11.56 -5.93 -2.45
N ASN A 562 12.45 -6.77 -1.92
CA ASN A 562 13.52 -6.37 -1.01
C ASN A 562 13.04 -5.53 0.18
N GLY A 563 11.83 -5.82 0.64
CA GLY A 563 11.17 -5.14 1.75
C GLY A 563 10.50 -3.82 1.39
N GLU A 564 10.70 -3.28 0.18
CA GLU A 564 9.93 -2.15 -0.32
C GLU A 564 8.59 -2.63 -0.86
N ARG A 565 7.50 -1.95 -0.49
CA ARG A 565 6.16 -2.31 -0.95
C ARG A 565 6.02 -1.94 -2.42
N VAL A 566 5.67 -2.92 -3.24
CA VAL A 566 5.52 -2.81 -4.70
C VAL A 566 4.09 -3.09 -5.18
N LEU A 567 3.22 -3.53 -4.26
CA LEU A 567 1.78 -3.68 -4.48
C LEU A 567 1.05 -3.52 -3.14
N SER A 568 -0.07 -2.81 -3.14
CA SER A 568 -1.07 -2.81 -2.06
C SER A 568 -2.43 -2.86 -2.72
N VAL A 569 -3.16 -3.96 -2.55
CA VAL A 569 -4.43 -4.16 -3.24
C VAL A 569 -5.42 -4.89 -2.34
N GLY A 570 -6.67 -4.47 -2.41
CA GLY A 570 -7.78 -5.12 -1.76
C GLY A 570 -8.42 -4.24 -0.69
N TYR A 571 -9.05 -4.87 0.30
CA TYR A 571 -9.88 -4.16 1.26
C TYR A 571 -9.05 -3.34 2.24
N ASN A 572 -9.25 -2.02 2.24
CA ASN A 572 -8.61 -1.14 3.21
C ASN A 572 -9.61 -0.11 3.76
N PRO A 573 -10.02 -0.22 5.04
CA PRO A 573 -10.97 0.74 5.61
C PRO A 573 -10.36 2.14 5.74
N ALA A 574 -9.03 2.28 5.71
CA ALA A 574 -8.35 3.57 5.78
C ALA A 574 -8.57 4.45 4.55
N THR A 575 -8.90 3.86 3.39
CA THR A 575 -9.18 4.58 2.13
C THR A 575 -10.66 4.70 1.82
N GLY A 576 -11.54 4.36 2.77
CA GLY A 576 -12.98 4.31 2.52
C GLY A 576 -13.43 3.12 1.66
N GLN A 577 -12.52 2.22 1.27
CA GLN A 577 -12.85 0.99 0.57
C GLN A 577 -13.56 0.02 1.52
N THR A 578 -14.86 -0.20 1.32
CA THR A 578 -15.69 -0.96 2.27
C THR A 578 -16.13 -2.35 1.81
N SER A 579 -15.96 -2.68 0.53
CA SER A 579 -16.70 -3.81 -0.06
C SER A 579 -15.90 -4.78 -0.92
N PHE A 580 -14.65 -4.47 -1.32
CA PHE A 580 -13.93 -5.28 -2.32
C PHE A 580 -12.46 -5.54 -1.96
N PRO A 581 -11.88 -6.66 -2.42
CA PRO A 581 -12.57 -7.83 -3.00
C PRO A 581 -13.44 -8.51 -1.94
N LEU A 582 -14.47 -9.21 -2.41
CA LEU A 582 -15.35 -10.00 -1.55
C LEU A 582 -15.23 -11.47 -1.93
N LEU A 583 -14.72 -12.27 -1.00
CA LEU A 583 -14.79 -13.72 -1.04
C LEU A 583 -16.03 -14.14 -0.22
N ASN A 584 -17.03 -14.73 -0.87
CA ASN A 584 -18.30 -15.09 -0.24
C ASN A 584 -18.60 -16.60 -0.24
N THR A 585 -17.82 -17.39 -0.96
CA THR A 585 -17.96 -18.85 -1.00
C THR A 585 -16.72 -19.52 -0.42
N ALA A 586 -16.88 -20.08 0.78
CA ALA A 586 -15.88 -21.01 1.33
C ALA A 586 -15.99 -22.37 0.65
N GLY A 587 -14.87 -23.06 0.45
CA GLY A 587 -14.93 -24.38 -0.19
C GLY A 587 -13.61 -25.11 -0.38
N ALA A 588 -12.66 -24.86 0.52
CA ALA A 588 -11.29 -25.32 0.41
C ALA A 588 -10.71 -25.01 -0.98
N MET A 589 -9.75 -25.82 -1.42
CA MET A 589 -9.08 -25.69 -2.70
C MET A 589 -9.94 -26.06 -3.93
N SER A 590 -11.13 -26.65 -3.73
CA SER A 590 -11.93 -27.23 -4.83
C SER A 590 -13.23 -26.50 -5.17
N SER A 591 -13.73 -25.69 -4.25
CA SER A 591 -15.00 -24.97 -4.44
C SER A 591 -15.03 -23.60 -3.77
N GLY A 592 -13.95 -23.18 -3.10
CA GLY A 592 -13.85 -21.84 -2.53
C GLY A 592 -13.66 -20.79 -3.63
N ASP A 593 -14.02 -19.55 -3.31
CA ASP A 593 -13.61 -18.40 -4.11
C ASP A 593 -12.09 -18.31 -4.15
N PHE A 594 -11.56 -17.93 -5.31
CA PHE A 594 -10.13 -17.75 -5.50
C PHE A 594 -9.86 -16.43 -6.20
N TRP A 595 -9.11 -15.56 -5.54
CA TRP A 595 -8.62 -14.32 -6.11
C TRP A 595 -7.17 -14.48 -6.55
N THR A 596 -6.90 -14.37 -7.84
CA THR A 596 -5.52 -14.31 -8.33
C THR A 596 -5.06 -12.86 -8.31
N VAL A 597 -4.06 -12.55 -7.49
CA VAL A 597 -3.70 -11.17 -7.14
C VAL A 597 -2.78 -10.55 -8.18
N ALA A 598 -1.60 -11.13 -8.37
CA ALA A 598 -0.57 -10.58 -9.24
C ALA A 598 0.43 -11.64 -9.68
N THR A 599 1.12 -11.36 -10.80
CA THR A 599 2.36 -12.03 -11.17
C THR A 599 3.57 -11.19 -10.76
N ILE A 600 4.67 -11.87 -10.47
CA ILE A 600 5.94 -11.27 -10.04
C ILE A 600 7.03 -11.80 -10.95
N LYS A 601 7.93 -10.93 -11.45
CA LYS A 601 9.21 -11.31 -12.04
C LYS A 601 10.35 -10.64 -11.29
N THR A 602 11.30 -11.42 -10.79
CA THR A 602 12.41 -10.90 -9.98
C THR A 602 13.56 -10.44 -10.86
N ASN A 603 14.14 -9.28 -10.53
CA ASN A 603 15.36 -8.78 -11.15
C ASN A 603 16.48 -8.84 -10.10
N VAL A 604 17.54 -9.61 -10.37
CA VAL A 604 18.62 -9.89 -9.42
C VAL A 604 19.95 -9.54 -10.06
N SER A 605 20.76 -8.76 -9.35
CA SER A 605 22.11 -8.36 -9.76
C SER A 605 23.08 -8.55 -8.61
N GLY A 606 24.25 -9.14 -8.88
CA GLY A 606 25.25 -9.41 -7.84
C GLY A 606 24.78 -10.36 -6.73
N GLY A 607 23.76 -11.19 -6.99
CA GLY A 607 23.16 -12.09 -5.99
C GLY A 607 22.16 -11.42 -5.04
N ALA A 608 21.86 -10.14 -5.22
CA ALA A 608 20.83 -9.42 -4.48
C ALA A 608 19.68 -9.02 -5.41
N ILE A 609 18.45 -9.11 -4.90
CA ILE A 609 17.29 -8.59 -5.62
C ILE A 609 17.39 -7.06 -5.71
N THR A 610 17.21 -6.51 -6.91
CA THR A 610 17.28 -5.07 -7.15
C THR A 610 15.92 -4.46 -7.40
N SER A 611 15.00 -5.23 -8.00
CA SER A 611 13.62 -4.83 -8.26
C SER A 611 12.76 -6.04 -8.60
N CYS A 612 11.44 -5.82 -8.68
CA CYS A 612 10.48 -6.80 -9.13
C CYS A 612 9.56 -6.14 -10.16
N ASP A 613 9.32 -6.83 -11.28
CA ASP A 613 8.24 -6.46 -12.18
C ASP A 613 6.95 -7.09 -11.63
N ILE A 614 6.05 -6.26 -11.10
CA ILE A 614 4.75 -6.70 -10.59
C ILE A 614 3.68 -6.39 -11.64
N THR A 615 2.80 -7.35 -11.89
CA THR A 615 1.63 -7.12 -12.74
C THR A 615 0.38 -7.63 -12.03
N PRO A 616 -0.49 -6.73 -11.54
CA PRO A 616 -1.81 -7.09 -11.03
C PRO A 616 -2.61 -7.88 -12.08
N ILE A 617 -3.47 -8.79 -11.62
CA ILE A 617 -4.28 -9.63 -12.51
C ILE A 617 -5.71 -9.07 -12.55
N PRO A 618 -6.12 -8.45 -13.67
CA PRO A 618 -7.45 -7.86 -13.78
C PRO A 618 -8.54 -8.90 -14.01
N SER A 619 -9.76 -8.62 -13.52
CA SER A 619 -10.98 -9.31 -13.96
C SER A 619 -11.31 -8.94 -15.42
N ARG A 620 -11.62 -9.92 -16.28
CA ARG A 620 -12.07 -9.60 -17.65
C ARG A 620 -13.57 -9.37 -17.70
N VAL A 621 -14.34 -10.07 -16.87
CA VAL A 621 -15.78 -9.89 -16.68
C VAL A 621 -16.04 -9.67 -15.20
N ALA A 622 -16.24 -8.42 -14.79
CA ALA A 622 -16.56 -8.10 -13.41
C ALA A 622 -17.81 -8.85 -12.96
N ASP A 623 -17.70 -9.54 -11.83
CA ASP A 623 -18.84 -9.84 -11.00
C ASP A 623 -19.15 -8.63 -10.09
N ILE A 624 -20.27 -7.94 -10.31
CA ILE A 624 -20.72 -6.78 -9.52
C ILE A 624 -20.72 -6.99 -8.00
N VAL A 625 -20.89 -8.23 -7.54
CA VAL A 625 -20.96 -8.56 -6.12
C VAL A 625 -19.58 -8.84 -5.55
N ARG A 626 -18.68 -9.48 -6.32
CA ARG A 626 -17.39 -10.00 -5.83
C ARG A 626 -16.19 -9.15 -6.26
N ASP A 627 -16.25 -8.71 -7.50
CA ASP A 627 -15.36 -7.76 -8.16
C ASP A 627 -15.95 -6.33 -8.06
N GLY A 628 -17.12 -6.14 -7.49
CA GLY A 628 -17.73 -4.80 -7.39
C GLY A 628 -18.31 -4.25 -8.67
N PRO A 629 -19.12 -3.17 -8.58
CA PRO A 629 -20.03 -2.79 -9.64
C PRO A 629 -19.34 -2.50 -10.98
N ALA A 630 -19.74 -3.28 -12.00
CA ALA A 630 -19.51 -2.97 -13.40
C ALA A 630 -20.56 -1.93 -13.82
N ASN A 631 -20.19 -0.66 -13.91
CA ASN A 631 -21.19 0.37 -14.14
C ASN A 631 -21.01 1.25 -15.37
N MET A 632 -20.22 0.88 -16.39
CA MET A 632 -20.42 1.28 -17.79
C MET A 632 -19.65 0.35 -18.73
N GLY A 633 -20.34 -0.63 -19.34
CA GLY A 633 -19.97 -1.21 -20.65
C GLY A 633 -18.56 -1.80 -20.87
N GLY A 634 -17.72 -1.98 -19.84
CA GLY A 634 -16.31 -2.37 -19.96
C GLY A 634 -15.83 -3.18 -18.75
N THR A 635 -14.71 -3.89 -18.96
CA THR A 635 -14.01 -4.81 -18.02
C THR A 635 -14.03 -4.33 -16.57
N GLY A 636 -14.23 -5.26 -15.63
CA GLY A 636 -14.44 -5.00 -14.20
C GLY A 636 -13.38 -4.18 -13.46
N ASN A 637 -13.53 -4.07 -12.13
CA ASN A 637 -12.60 -3.35 -11.23
C ASN A 637 -11.15 -3.90 -11.22
N GLY A 638 -10.72 -4.67 -12.21
CA GLY A 638 -9.37 -5.20 -12.25
C GLY A 638 -9.02 -6.15 -11.10
N ILE A 639 -9.99 -6.74 -10.40
CA ILE A 639 -9.75 -7.78 -9.39
C ILE A 639 -10.48 -9.04 -9.82
N CYS A 640 -9.73 -10.08 -10.15
CA CYS A 640 -10.30 -11.35 -10.60
C CYS A 640 -10.66 -12.30 -9.45
N VAL A 641 -11.94 -12.36 -9.05
CA VAL A 641 -12.44 -13.38 -8.10
C VAL A 641 -13.20 -14.49 -8.83
N ASP A 642 -12.57 -15.66 -8.98
CA ASP A 642 -13.20 -16.85 -9.56
C ASP A 642 -14.10 -17.57 -8.54
N HIS A 643 -15.36 -17.88 -8.89
CA HIS A 643 -16.25 -18.69 -8.05
C HIS A 643 -16.04 -20.18 -8.28
N GLY A 644 -16.08 -20.97 -7.21
CA GLY A 644 -16.13 -22.42 -7.32
C GLY A 644 -14.93 -22.96 -8.08
N TYR A 645 -13.72 -22.63 -7.58
CA TYR A 645 -12.44 -22.99 -8.16
C TYR A 645 -12.27 -24.52 -8.27
N SER A 646 -12.95 -25.12 -9.24
CA SER A 646 -12.92 -26.56 -9.54
C SER A 646 -11.82 -26.88 -10.55
N SER A 647 -11.32 -25.87 -11.24
CA SER A 647 -10.25 -25.98 -12.21
C SER A 647 -8.90 -25.98 -11.49
N LYS A 648 -8.35 -27.16 -11.24
CA LYS A 648 -6.97 -27.31 -10.77
C LYS A 648 -5.95 -26.91 -11.85
N ARG A 649 -6.28 -26.00 -12.76
CA ARG A 649 -5.47 -25.67 -13.95
C ARG A 649 -5.41 -24.18 -14.24
N PHE A 650 -4.26 -23.69 -14.68
CA PHE A 650 -4.06 -22.28 -15.05
C PHE A 650 -4.83 -21.88 -16.32
N ALA A 651 -5.17 -22.82 -17.21
CA ALA A 651 -6.01 -22.59 -18.39
C ALA A 651 -6.75 -23.88 -18.79
N GLU A 652 -8.09 -23.85 -18.78
CA GLU A 652 -8.93 -24.99 -19.21
C GLU A 652 -9.54 -24.81 -20.60
N ASN A 653 -9.74 -23.58 -21.07
CA ASN A 653 -10.37 -23.30 -22.35
C ASN A 653 -9.36 -22.94 -23.44
N ALA A 654 -9.21 -23.83 -24.42
CA ALA A 654 -8.40 -23.63 -25.64
C ALA A 654 -8.86 -22.41 -26.49
N GLY A 655 -9.98 -21.78 -26.16
CA GLY A 655 -10.46 -20.53 -26.79
C GLY A 655 -9.60 -19.29 -26.49
N GLN A 656 -8.68 -19.34 -25.51
CA GLN A 656 -7.77 -18.23 -25.20
C GLN A 656 -6.45 -18.26 -25.99
N GLY A 657 -6.31 -19.15 -27.00
CA GLY A 657 -5.06 -19.34 -27.75
C GLY A 657 -3.93 -19.98 -26.93
N VAL A 658 -4.23 -20.39 -25.70
CA VAL A 658 -3.36 -21.12 -24.79
C VAL A 658 -3.77 -22.59 -24.90
N ALA A 659 -2.81 -23.48 -25.18
CA ALA A 659 -3.09 -24.92 -25.18
C ALA A 659 -3.61 -25.32 -23.78
N SER A 660 -4.62 -26.19 -23.70
CA SER A 660 -5.16 -26.66 -22.41
C SER A 660 -4.02 -27.15 -21.52
N GLY A 661 -3.92 -26.60 -20.31
CA GLY A 661 -2.82 -26.89 -19.39
C GLY A 661 -1.47 -26.27 -19.78
N SER A 662 -1.43 -25.15 -20.51
CA SER A 662 -0.23 -24.31 -20.64
C SER A 662 -0.32 -23.03 -19.83
N GLN A 663 0.84 -22.44 -19.53
CA GLN A 663 0.93 -21.38 -18.53
C GLN A 663 0.43 -20.10 -19.19
N PRO A 664 -0.43 -19.33 -18.52
CA PRO A 664 -0.68 -17.95 -18.88
C PRO A 664 0.66 -17.22 -19.09
N MET A 665 0.86 -16.75 -20.32
CA MET A 665 1.99 -15.92 -20.73
C MET A 665 1.78 -14.44 -20.40
N SER A 666 0.54 -14.04 -20.07
CA SER A 666 0.18 -12.68 -19.68
C SER A 666 -0.79 -12.64 -18.49
N ALA A 667 -0.79 -11.53 -17.73
CA ALA A 667 -1.69 -11.32 -16.59
C ALA A 667 -3.16 -11.53 -16.96
N ASN A 668 -3.57 -11.05 -18.13
CA ASN A 668 -4.95 -11.20 -18.58
C ASN A 668 -5.36 -12.68 -18.70
N GLN A 669 -4.45 -13.61 -19.01
CA GLN A 669 -4.79 -15.03 -19.19
C GLN A 669 -5.08 -15.77 -17.87
N TRP A 670 -4.89 -15.12 -16.71
CA TRP A 670 -5.12 -15.73 -15.40
C TRP A 670 -6.58 -15.68 -14.94
N CYS A 671 -7.38 -14.74 -15.46
CA CYS A 671 -8.79 -14.63 -15.08
C CYS A 671 -9.71 -15.45 -15.99
N LYS A 672 -10.63 -16.22 -15.39
CA LYS A 672 -11.58 -17.07 -16.13
C LYS A 672 -12.87 -16.37 -16.52
N HIS A 673 -13.30 -15.42 -15.68
CA HIS A 673 -14.45 -14.57 -15.92
C HIS A 673 -14.08 -13.49 -16.92
#